data_AF-C4XP22-F1
#
_entry.id   AF-C4XP22-F1
#
_cell.length_a   1.000
_cell.length_b   1.000
_cell.length_c   1.000
_cell.angle_alpha   90.00
_cell.angle_beta   90.00
_cell.angle_gamma   90.00
#
_symmetry.space_group_name_H-M   'P 1'
#
loop_
_entity.id
_entity.type
_entity.pdbx_description
1 polymer ?
#
loop_
_entity_poly.entity_id
_entity_poly.type
_entity_poly.pdbx_seq_one_letter_code
_entity_poly.pdbx_strand_id
1 'polypeptide(L)'
;MVEKLGGKALTPPPAARDDPFLSPQLSPEFADLYLVRKGILERLDQAMALFRGVLLDVGCGQMPYRDHILARNPNITRYIGLDFASGKYAERRQPDLTWDGVAIPLADASVDCAMATEVLEHCPAPLPVLKEIRRVLAPGGSLFFTTPFLWPIHDAPHDHYRYTPYALERLLAEAGFADARVEALGGWNAALAQMLGLWLRRAPMDAESRARLSRDLHPFFTELVRTDVVPTDFSKNPMITGLAGTARAAAPRADKAPNAGGPRVIVVTDQFPVLSQTFILDQITGLIDRGVAVEHWSMQRMNEPVRHPSVDAYGLLEATRYITLPDDALRADPRRWTEDFLRANAIAPLDDVVAVQVHFGPNFNKLAPLFAAYPELFTLTSFHGYDGSATFKVKSADIYENLFARSNVITTPSQFMKETLARHGCPVDKIVVHHYGKDTRQFAPVSREKGRKTVTLLSVARFVEKKGLAYALSAFAKAQVGFDAQYRIIGYGPLEGELAELTRSLGLAGKVVFLGQLPGDAVLREMHAADVFVLTSVTAANGDEEGVPVSLIEAQAVGLPVVSSRHAGIPELVVHNETGFLAEEGNVEEIAGYMRALIKNSKLREAFSVNARARILCEFDAATLHDALAELLLRPKTQDACPKAAVSAAKARPAMPNRVYCPICRGRFQQFLPFGKPPRPSALCPTCSSLERHRALWAFLERRTDFFASPGLRLLHFAPEACLEGRFRELFKNGYVTADLLDPRADVQADITNLQFPDASFDAVYCSHVLEHVPDDRKAMRELHRVLAKDGLAIVMVPLRGQVTDEDLSVTAPEERTRRYGQWDHVRYYGLDVVDRLEEAGFAVQAVETAKAFTPDEMALMRLSRDWIFLCRKRGKARQGEGTEPHPEGRAAAQKAQALRAAADHWSTTRAKPRTRWWMHPAILRHLNALVGGQAEDGPWAGLERRMHGLSDGRGFARGLSVACGNASKELRLLQKGIVGTFDLFEISQERLAAGKAEAARQGLADRATFHAGDAFALDLGDRYDLVYWNNALHHMLDAREALFWSKDRLRPGGWLVMDDYVGATRFQWPDAQLEIASRIRGSLPERLLRDPAHPQRSCAVAVTRPPLARMLATDPTEAADSDNILPALMEAFPGAQTLFTGGVVYSLALQDVIANFDDVKDAALLQELLEYDAALAVQGQTLYACAFARKQAASGAPG
;
A
#
# COMPACT_ATOMS: atom_id res chain seq x y z
N MET A 1 29.68 -2.22 32.78
CA MET A 1 30.54 -1.70 31.69
C MET A 1 30.99 -0.24 31.91
N VAL A 2 30.35 0.50 32.82
CA VAL A 2 30.66 1.92 33.17
C VAL A 2 31.98 2.09 33.96
N GLU A 3 32.47 1.05 34.65
CA GLU A 3 33.70 1.12 35.46
C GLU A 3 35.01 0.86 34.69
N LYS A 4 34.99 0.48 33.41
CA LYS A 4 36.21 0.06 32.66
C LYS A 4 36.89 1.15 31.82
N LEU A 5 36.42 2.39 31.82
CA LEU A 5 37.04 3.50 31.08
C LEU A 5 37.68 4.48 32.06
N GLY A 6 38.98 4.28 32.31
CA GLY A 6 39.76 4.93 33.37
C GLY A 6 39.68 6.46 33.38
N GLY A 7 39.51 6.99 34.59
CA GLY A 7 39.51 8.42 34.85
C GLY A 7 40.87 9.05 34.53
N LYS A 8 40.82 10.10 33.71
CA LYS A 8 41.80 11.19 33.78
C LYS A 8 41.01 12.47 34.06
N ALA A 9 41.35 13.14 35.15
CA ALA A 9 40.91 14.50 35.41
C ALA A 9 41.34 15.39 34.25
N LEU A 10 40.38 16.03 33.58
CA LEU A 10 40.64 16.93 32.47
C LEU A 10 41.06 18.29 33.03
N THR A 11 42.36 18.60 33.00
CA THR A 11 42.81 20.00 33.06
C THR A 11 42.30 20.72 31.80
N PRO A 12 41.61 21.87 31.92
CA PRO A 12 41.12 22.60 30.78
C PRO A 12 42.30 23.15 29.95
N PRO A 13 42.35 22.92 28.63
CA PRO A 13 43.34 23.58 27.77
C PRO A 13 43.04 25.09 27.70
N PRO A 14 44.05 25.93 27.39
CA PRO A 14 43.84 27.37 27.30
C PRO A 14 42.81 27.68 26.21
N ALA A 15 41.86 28.57 26.51
CA ALA A 15 40.78 28.95 25.61
C ALA A 15 41.35 29.44 24.26
N ALA A 16 41.09 28.69 23.19
CA ALA A 16 41.36 29.13 21.83
C ALA A 16 40.45 30.32 21.52
N ARG A 17 40.98 31.54 21.65
CA ARG A 17 40.21 32.79 21.47
C ARG A 17 39.82 33.08 20.01
N ASP A 18 40.26 32.27 19.04
CA ASP A 18 40.16 32.57 17.60
C ASP A 18 39.44 31.50 16.74
N ASP A 19 38.69 30.55 17.30
CA ASP A 19 37.92 29.58 16.49
C ASP A 19 36.63 30.22 15.92
N PRO A 20 36.50 30.42 14.59
CA PRO A 20 35.31 31.02 13.98
C PRO A 20 34.04 30.16 14.09
N PHE A 21 34.14 28.92 14.59
CA PHE A 21 32.99 28.09 14.95
C PHE A 21 32.35 28.56 16.26
N LEU A 22 33.15 28.81 17.30
CA LEU A 22 32.71 29.22 18.64
C LEU A 22 32.70 30.75 18.84
N SER A 23 33.34 31.48 17.93
CA SER A 23 33.36 32.95 17.88
C SER A 23 32.84 33.42 16.51
N PRO A 24 31.52 33.31 16.24
CA PRO A 24 30.96 33.68 14.94
C PRO A 24 31.20 35.16 14.64
N GLN A 25 31.84 35.44 13.50
CA GLN A 25 32.18 36.80 13.08
C GLN A 25 31.14 37.37 12.13
N LEU A 26 30.64 38.58 12.42
CA LEU A 26 29.76 39.32 11.51
C LEU A 26 30.60 39.93 10.39
N SER A 27 30.89 39.15 9.37
CA SER A 27 31.66 39.57 8.19
C SER A 27 31.05 39.02 6.90
N PRO A 28 31.37 39.60 5.73
CA PRO A 28 30.88 39.09 4.45
C PRO A 28 31.28 37.62 4.20
N GLU A 29 32.42 37.18 4.72
CA GLU A 29 32.94 35.82 4.51
C GLU A 29 32.08 34.75 5.20
N PHE A 30 31.55 35.06 6.38
CA PHE A 30 30.76 34.16 7.23
C PHE A 30 29.26 34.47 7.22
N ALA A 31 28.78 35.30 6.28
CA ALA A 31 27.39 35.75 6.24
C ALA A 31 26.37 34.60 6.18
N ASP A 32 26.72 33.45 5.60
CA ASP A 32 25.85 32.26 5.55
C ASP A 32 25.84 31.45 6.85
N LEU A 33 26.87 31.55 7.68
CA LEU A 33 27.04 30.75 8.90
C LEU A 33 26.80 31.56 10.18
N TYR A 34 26.91 32.89 10.12
CA TYR A 34 26.91 33.76 11.29
C TYR A 34 25.62 33.64 12.13
N LEU A 35 24.44 33.77 11.50
CA LEU A 35 23.16 33.79 12.22
C LEU A 35 22.83 32.45 12.88
N VAL A 36 23.05 31.33 12.17
CA VAL A 36 22.85 29.98 12.73
C VAL A 36 23.78 29.74 13.91
N ARG A 37 25.09 30.00 13.75
CA ARG A 37 26.07 29.78 14.83
C ARG A 37 25.82 30.68 16.03
N LYS A 38 25.58 31.97 15.80
CA LYS A 38 25.24 32.93 16.84
C LYS A 38 24.00 32.46 17.63
N GLY A 39 22.92 32.10 16.93
CA GLY A 39 21.67 31.68 17.55
C GLY A 39 21.83 30.41 18.40
N ILE A 40 22.53 29.39 17.88
CA ILE A 40 22.80 28.15 18.63
C ILE A 40 23.64 28.44 19.88
N LEU A 41 24.72 29.23 19.77
CA LEU A 41 25.58 29.56 20.90
C LEU A 41 24.84 30.37 21.97
N GLU A 42 24.06 31.39 21.58
CA GLU A 42 23.27 32.18 22.53
C GLU A 42 22.27 31.32 23.31
N ARG A 43 21.63 30.35 22.65
CA ARG A 43 20.68 29.43 23.31
C ARG A 43 21.36 28.35 24.14
N LEU A 44 22.51 27.86 23.69
CA LEU A 44 23.35 26.95 24.46
C LEU A 44 23.84 27.61 25.76
N ASP A 45 24.29 28.86 25.69
CA ASP A 45 24.74 29.63 26.85
C ASP A 45 23.60 29.90 27.85
N GLN A 46 22.37 30.13 27.35
CA GLN A 46 21.17 30.24 28.20
C GLN A 46 20.80 28.89 28.85
N ALA A 47 20.96 27.78 28.14
CA ALA A 47 20.67 26.44 28.63
C ALA A 47 21.78 25.87 29.54
N MET A 48 22.92 26.54 29.65
CA MET A 48 24.11 26.07 30.36
C MET A 48 23.81 25.64 31.80
N ALA A 49 22.91 26.35 32.50
CA ALA A 49 22.51 26.04 33.87
C ALA A 49 21.72 24.72 34.03
N LEU A 50 21.18 24.17 32.94
CA LEU A 50 20.49 22.89 32.95
C LEU A 50 21.46 21.72 33.00
N PHE A 51 22.66 21.91 32.45
CA PHE A 51 23.69 20.89 32.37
C PHE A 51 24.36 20.69 33.74
N ARG A 52 24.41 19.42 34.17
CA ARG A 52 25.07 18.97 35.40
C ARG A 52 25.48 17.51 35.27
N GLY A 53 26.39 17.04 36.11
CA GLY A 53 26.72 15.62 36.19
C GLY A 53 27.32 15.09 34.90
N VAL A 54 26.77 14.02 34.35
CA VAL A 54 27.20 13.41 33.09
C VAL A 54 26.36 13.97 31.93
N LEU A 55 27.03 14.63 30.97
CA LEU A 55 26.41 15.17 29.75
C LEU A 55 26.67 14.27 28.55
N LEU A 56 25.60 13.86 27.88
CA LEU A 56 25.63 13.12 26.61
C LEU A 56 25.39 14.06 25.42
N ASP A 57 26.35 14.19 24.52
CA ASP A 57 26.23 14.95 23.28
C ASP A 57 25.91 13.98 22.12
N VAL A 58 24.66 13.96 21.69
CA VAL A 58 24.13 13.05 20.68
C VAL A 58 24.28 13.68 19.31
N GLY A 59 24.89 12.97 18.36
CA GLY A 59 25.27 13.52 17.06
C GLY A 59 26.41 14.53 17.18
N CYS A 60 27.40 14.23 18.00
CA CYS A 60 28.39 15.21 18.45
C CYS A 60 29.35 15.72 17.35
N GLY A 61 29.44 15.03 16.21
CA GLY A 61 30.41 15.31 15.15
C GLY A 61 31.83 15.38 15.71
N GLN A 62 32.46 16.55 15.61
CA GLN A 62 33.82 16.82 16.14
C GLN A 62 33.84 17.30 17.60
N MET A 63 32.71 17.21 18.31
CA MET A 63 32.49 17.74 19.64
C MET A 63 32.91 19.22 19.78
N PRO A 64 32.47 20.12 18.87
CA PRO A 64 32.97 21.49 18.84
C PRO A 64 32.58 22.29 20.08
N TYR A 65 31.45 21.97 20.74
CA TYR A 65 30.97 22.68 21.93
C TYR A 65 31.61 22.18 23.25
N ARG A 66 32.33 21.05 23.23
CA ARG A 66 32.83 20.38 24.44
C ARG A 66 33.66 21.32 25.32
N ASP A 67 34.68 21.95 24.75
CA ASP A 67 35.59 22.79 25.53
C ASP A 67 34.92 24.11 25.94
N HIS A 68 33.99 24.63 25.14
CA HIS A 68 33.16 25.79 25.47
C HIS A 68 32.27 25.55 26.69
N ILE A 69 31.62 24.39 26.75
CA ILE A 69 30.75 23.96 27.86
C ILE A 69 31.58 23.68 29.11
N LEU A 70 32.65 22.88 29.00
CA LEU A 70 33.48 22.50 30.15
C LEU A 70 34.19 23.70 30.79
N ALA A 71 34.58 24.71 30.00
CA ALA A 71 35.22 25.92 30.53
C ALA A 71 34.24 26.83 31.30
N ARG A 72 32.94 26.77 31.00
CA ARG A 72 31.92 27.69 31.56
C ARG A 72 30.99 27.04 32.58
N ASN A 73 30.94 25.70 32.64
CA ASN A 73 30.09 24.98 33.58
C ASN A 73 30.89 23.95 34.39
N PRO A 74 31.34 24.30 35.61
CA PRO A 74 32.08 23.38 36.47
C PRO A 74 31.23 22.24 37.04
N ASN A 75 29.90 22.26 36.88
CA ASN A 75 29.01 21.21 37.38
C ASN A 75 28.96 19.97 36.47
N ILE A 76 29.60 20.01 35.29
CA ILE A 76 29.76 18.84 34.43
C ILE A 76 30.92 18.00 34.95
N THR A 77 30.60 16.82 35.45
CA THR A 77 31.58 15.83 35.92
C THR A 77 32.16 15.00 34.78
N ARG A 78 31.40 14.84 33.67
CA ARG A 78 31.83 14.07 32.49
C ARG A 78 31.05 14.50 31.24
N TYR A 79 31.75 14.62 30.12
CA TYR A 79 31.19 14.83 28.79
C TYR A 79 31.39 13.56 27.95
N ILE A 80 30.36 13.11 27.25
CA ILE A 80 30.38 11.92 26.40
C ILE A 80 29.86 12.31 25.01
N GLY A 81 30.72 12.25 23.98
CA GLY A 81 30.31 12.41 22.59
C GLY A 81 29.81 11.09 21.98
N LEU A 82 28.64 11.11 21.36
CA LEU A 82 28.03 9.97 20.68
C LEU A 82 27.79 10.29 19.20
N ASP A 83 28.32 9.47 18.29
CA ASP A 83 28.07 9.60 16.85
C ASP A 83 28.25 8.25 16.11
N PHE A 84 28.07 8.19 14.79
CA PHE A 84 28.27 6.98 14.00
C PHE A 84 29.75 6.56 13.93
N ALA A 85 30.00 5.25 13.82
CA ALA A 85 31.35 4.68 13.71
C ALA A 85 32.08 5.06 12.40
N SER A 86 31.33 5.37 11.34
CA SER A 86 31.82 5.82 10.05
C SER A 86 31.03 7.04 9.61
N GLY A 87 31.66 8.22 9.64
CA GLY A 87 31.02 9.49 9.27
C GLY A 87 32.02 10.49 8.72
N LYS A 88 31.51 11.56 8.11
CA LYS A 88 32.26 12.64 7.42
C LYS A 88 33.41 13.25 8.24
N TYR A 89 33.38 13.09 9.56
CA TYR A 89 34.31 13.69 10.50
C TYR A 89 35.17 12.69 11.31
N ALA A 90 34.94 11.38 11.13
CA ALA A 90 35.58 10.32 11.90
C ALA A 90 37.12 10.26 11.73
N GLU A 91 37.64 10.81 10.64
CA GLU A 91 39.08 10.87 10.35
C GLU A 91 39.84 11.96 11.14
N ARG A 92 39.15 12.96 11.70
CA ARG A 92 39.79 14.09 12.42
C ARG A 92 39.69 13.98 13.94
N ARG A 93 38.55 13.54 14.46
CA ARG A 93 38.32 13.29 15.90
C ARG A 93 37.19 12.28 16.04
N GLN A 94 37.44 11.15 16.70
CA GLN A 94 36.43 10.11 16.89
C GLN A 94 35.51 10.44 18.09
N PRO A 95 34.22 10.03 18.04
CA PRO A 95 33.31 10.14 19.18
C PRO A 95 33.74 9.19 20.31
N ASP A 96 33.32 9.49 21.54
CA ASP A 96 33.61 8.63 22.71
C ASP A 96 32.80 7.31 22.66
N LEU A 97 31.60 7.35 22.08
CA LEU A 97 30.72 6.21 21.88
C LEU A 97 30.17 6.19 20.45
N THR A 98 29.89 4.98 19.96
CA THR A 98 29.27 4.79 18.65
C THR A 98 27.91 4.13 18.75
N TRP A 99 27.00 4.50 17.85
CA TRP A 99 25.65 3.92 17.75
C TRP A 99 25.23 3.66 16.30
N ASP A 100 24.10 2.96 16.15
CA ASP A 100 23.47 2.61 14.87
C ASP A 100 22.29 3.53 14.50
N GLY A 101 22.07 4.60 15.28
CA GLY A 101 20.93 5.51 15.12
C GLY A 101 19.61 4.95 15.67
N VAL A 102 19.63 3.79 16.31
CA VAL A 102 18.46 3.12 16.89
C VAL A 102 18.62 2.92 18.40
N ALA A 103 19.81 2.58 18.89
CA ALA A 103 20.05 2.31 20.30
C ALA A 103 21.31 3.04 20.83
N ILE A 104 21.17 3.76 21.94
CA ILE A 104 22.31 4.40 22.62
C ILE A 104 22.98 3.34 23.52
N PRO A 105 24.31 3.08 23.38
CA PRO A 105 25.01 2.02 24.12
C PRO A 105 25.32 2.41 25.59
N LEU A 106 24.33 2.97 26.28
CA LEU A 106 24.37 3.38 27.67
C LEU A 106 23.20 2.74 28.43
N ALA A 107 23.42 2.49 29.72
CA ALA A 107 22.37 1.94 30.59
C ALA A 107 21.25 2.96 30.80
N ASP A 108 20.07 2.47 31.19
CA ASP A 108 18.95 3.32 31.58
C ASP A 108 19.37 4.26 32.72
N ALA A 109 18.88 5.50 32.69
CA ALA A 109 19.13 6.50 33.73
C ALA A 109 20.62 6.71 34.09
N SER A 110 21.52 6.56 33.12
CA SER A 110 22.98 6.63 33.33
C SER A 110 23.61 7.99 33.03
N VAL A 111 22.86 8.94 32.48
CA VAL A 111 23.32 10.32 32.24
C VAL A 111 22.35 11.35 32.85
N ASP A 112 22.88 12.50 33.27
CA ASP A 112 22.11 13.52 33.98
C ASP A 112 21.51 14.57 33.04
N CYS A 113 22.20 14.85 31.93
CA CYS A 113 21.71 15.72 30.87
C CYS A 113 22.18 15.26 29.49
N ALA A 114 21.46 15.68 28.45
CA ALA A 114 21.78 15.38 27.07
C ALA A 114 21.63 16.63 26.20
N MET A 115 22.39 16.67 25.10
CA MET A 115 22.23 17.67 24.04
C MET A 115 22.21 17.03 22.66
N ALA A 116 21.49 17.65 21.71
CA ALA A 116 21.42 17.25 20.32
C ALA A 116 21.26 18.48 19.41
N THR A 117 22.36 19.02 18.88
CA THR A 117 22.35 20.26 18.07
C THR A 117 22.42 19.95 16.58
N GLU A 118 21.38 20.30 15.82
CA GLU A 118 21.30 20.03 14.37
C GLU A 118 21.44 18.52 14.08
N VAL A 119 20.63 17.71 14.76
CA VAL A 119 20.67 16.23 14.69
C VAL A 119 19.32 15.62 14.35
N LEU A 120 18.22 16.16 14.91
CA LEU A 120 16.91 15.55 14.76
C LEU A 120 16.44 15.56 13.30
N GLU A 121 16.80 16.58 12.52
CA GLU A 121 16.52 16.67 11.09
C GLU A 121 17.22 15.59 10.27
N HIS A 122 18.30 15.02 10.80
CA HIS A 122 19.04 13.93 10.20
C HIS A 122 18.56 12.54 10.62
N CYS A 123 17.59 12.47 11.54
CA CYS A 123 17.02 11.22 12.01
C CYS A 123 15.81 10.83 11.15
N PRO A 124 15.84 9.73 10.36
CA PRO A 124 14.67 9.28 9.59
C PRO A 124 13.46 8.95 10.46
N ALA A 125 13.71 8.57 11.72
CA ALA A 125 12.70 8.31 12.74
C ALA A 125 13.11 9.03 14.05
N PRO A 126 12.72 10.30 14.24
CA PRO A 126 13.18 11.12 15.38
C PRO A 126 12.57 10.69 16.72
N LEU A 127 11.36 10.10 16.73
CA LEU A 127 10.70 9.68 17.97
C LEU A 127 11.45 8.54 18.70
N PRO A 128 11.88 7.44 18.03
CA PRO A 128 12.76 6.44 18.65
C PRO A 128 14.05 7.03 19.23
N VAL A 129 14.70 7.96 18.53
CA VAL A 129 15.91 8.64 19.02
C VAL A 129 15.62 9.42 20.29
N LEU A 130 14.52 10.20 20.33
CA LEU A 130 14.12 10.92 21.53
C LEU A 130 13.77 9.97 22.69
N LYS A 131 13.14 8.81 22.42
CA LYS A 131 12.87 7.78 23.44
C LYS A 131 14.15 7.18 24.01
N GLU A 132 15.16 6.96 23.18
CA GLU A 132 16.47 6.49 23.64
C GLU A 132 17.20 7.54 24.47
N ILE A 133 17.20 8.81 24.04
CA ILE A 133 17.73 9.92 24.83
C ILE A 133 17.01 9.99 26.19
N ARG A 134 15.68 9.84 26.18
CA ARG A 134 14.88 9.80 27.39
C ARG A 134 15.22 8.62 28.30
N ARG A 135 15.49 7.45 27.73
CA ARG A 135 15.82 6.21 28.46
C ARG A 135 17.13 6.36 29.23
N VAL A 136 18.16 6.89 28.58
CA VAL A 136 19.49 7.05 29.19
C VAL A 136 19.53 8.19 30.20
N LEU A 137 18.62 9.18 30.09
CA LEU A 137 18.48 10.25 31.07
C LEU A 137 17.92 9.77 32.40
N ALA A 138 18.58 10.17 33.48
CA ALA A 138 18.08 9.99 34.85
C ALA A 138 16.73 10.71 35.04
N PRO A 139 15.87 10.25 35.96
CA PRO A 139 14.65 10.97 36.32
C PRO A 139 14.91 12.45 36.63
N GLY A 140 14.18 13.36 35.96
CA GLY A 140 14.39 14.80 36.08
C GLY A 140 15.62 15.35 35.34
N GLY A 141 16.34 14.51 34.60
CA GLY A 141 17.42 14.89 33.70
C GLY A 141 16.93 15.75 32.54
N SER A 142 17.81 16.61 31.99
CA SER A 142 17.43 17.63 31.00
C SER A 142 17.98 17.34 29.61
N LEU A 143 17.17 17.62 28.59
CA LEU A 143 17.56 17.63 27.19
C LEU A 143 17.61 19.07 26.68
N PHE A 144 18.67 19.43 25.94
CA PHE A 144 18.76 20.63 25.09
C PHE A 144 18.89 20.22 23.62
N PHE A 145 18.22 20.89 22.70
CA PHE A 145 18.35 20.56 21.27
C PHE A 145 18.17 21.78 20.36
N THR A 146 18.68 21.68 19.13
CA THR A 146 18.42 22.65 18.06
C THR A 146 18.11 21.95 16.74
N THR A 147 17.33 22.60 15.88
CA THR A 147 17.05 22.13 14.51
C THR A 147 16.96 23.30 13.52
N PRO A 148 17.38 23.13 12.26
CA PRO A 148 17.32 24.18 11.26
C PRO A 148 15.90 24.32 10.69
N PHE A 149 15.49 25.56 10.41
CA PHE A 149 14.27 25.85 9.65
C PHE A 149 14.60 26.43 8.28
N LEU A 150 15.56 27.35 8.20
CA LEU A 150 16.00 27.99 6.96
C LEU A 150 17.47 27.63 6.68
N TRP A 151 17.65 26.53 5.93
CA TRP A 151 18.97 26.05 5.49
C TRP A 151 18.83 25.24 4.19
N PRO A 152 19.78 25.34 3.23
CA PRO A 152 19.77 24.50 2.03
C PRO A 152 19.79 23.02 2.42
N ILE A 153 19.26 22.15 1.55
CA ILE A 153 19.42 20.71 1.72
C ILE A 153 20.91 20.41 1.86
N HIS A 154 21.27 19.74 2.93
CA HIS A 154 22.65 19.38 3.23
C HIS A 154 22.74 17.90 3.60
N ASP A 155 23.94 17.33 3.59
CA ASP A 155 24.15 15.92 3.90
C ASP A 155 23.22 14.93 3.16
N ALA A 156 22.83 15.27 1.92
CA ALA A 156 21.87 14.48 1.14
C ALA A 156 22.37 13.02 0.95
N PRO A 157 21.50 12.00 1.14
CA PRO A 157 20.05 12.08 1.31
C PRO A 157 19.55 12.17 2.78
N HIS A 158 20.44 12.45 3.74
CA HIS A 158 20.18 12.32 5.17
C HIS A 158 19.62 13.58 5.84
N ASP A 159 19.12 14.57 5.10
CA ASP A 159 18.44 15.76 5.65
C ASP A 159 16.93 15.64 5.41
N HIS A 160 16.21 15.17 6.43
CA HIS A 160 14.86 14.62 6.31
C HIS A 160 13.75 15.61 6.67
N TYR A 161 13.99 16.50 7.64
CA TYR A 161 12.92 17.31 8.24
C TYR A 161 13.27 18.79 8.39
N ARG A 162 12.24 19.62 8.29
CA ARG A 162 12.21 20.99 8.83
C ARG A 162 11.08 21.04 9.84
N TYR A 163 11.40 21.32 11.10
CA TYR A 163 10.44 21.21 12.19
C TYR A 163 9.66 22.49 12.44
N THR A 164 8.39 22.33 12.78
CA THR A 164 7.62 23.38 13.46
C THR A 164 7.73 23.17 14.98
N PRO A 165 7.57 24.23 15.81
CA PRO A 165 7.63 24.10 17.27
C PRO A 165 6.61 23.09 17.80
N TYR A 166 5.38 23.13 17.29
CA TYR A 166 4.31 22.20 17.68
C TYR A 166 4.63 20.73 17.37
N ALA A 167 5.37 20.46 16.29
CA ALA A 167 5.79 19.10 15.96
C ALA A 167 6.82 18.59 16.98
N LEU A 168 7.78 19.43 17.37
CA LEU A 168 8.79 19.10 18.37
C LEU A 168 8.19 18.91 19.77
N GLU A 169 7.29 19.80 20.19
CA GLU A 169 6.58 19.67 21.48
C GLU A 169 5.85 18.33 21.59
N ARG A 170 5.12 17.94 20.53
CA ARG A 170 4.42 16.65 20.50
C ARG A 170 5.39 15.47 20.51
N LEU A 171 6.47 15.51 19.72
CA LEU A 171 7.48 14.46 19.69
C LEU A 171 8.15 14.26 21.06
N LEU A 172 8.44 15.36 21.77
CA LEU A 172 8.99 15.31 23.13
C LEU A 172 8.00 14.70 24.13
N ALA A 173 6.73 15.08 24.07
CA ALA A 173 5.69 14.51 24.91
C ALA A 173 5.50 13.01 24.66
N GLU A 174 5.42 12.59 23.39
CA GLU A 174 5.32 11.18 22.97
C GLU A 174 6.57 10.37 23.36
N ALA A 175 7.73 11.01 23.46
CA ALA A 175 8.96 10.39 23.93
C ALA A 175 9.05 10.27 25.46
N GLY A 176 8.09 10.83 26.22
CA GLY A 176 8.08 10.77 27.68
C GLY A 176 8.84 11.89 28.38
N PHE A 177 9.05 13.02 27.71
CA PHE A 177 9.52 14.25 28.32
C PHE A 177 8.37 15.11 28.84
N ALA A 178 8.65 15.88 29.89
CA ALA A 178 7.80 16.90 30.48
C ALA A 178 8.51 18.28 30.40
N ASP A 179 7.78 19.36 30.70
CA ASP A 179 8.28 20.74 30.72
C ASP A 179 8.99 21.16 29.41
N ALA A 180 8.51 20.67 28.27
CA ALA A 180 9.08 21.00 26.97
C ALA A 180 8.87 22.50 26.66
N ARG A 181 9.95 23.18 26.25
CA ARG A 181 9.93 24.57 25.78
C ARG A 181 10.65 24.63 24.44
N VAL A 182 10.01 25.22 23.44
CA VAL A 182 10.58 25.42 22.11
C VAL A 182 10.56 26.90 21.77
N GLU A 183 11.69 27.42 21.29
CA GLU A 183 11.92 28.84 21.01
C GLU A 183 12.59 29.03 19.64
N ALA A 184 12.42 30.20 19.05
CA ALA A 184 13.06 30.55 17.78
C ALA A 184 14.52 30.97 17.96
N LEU A 185 15.35 30.66 16.96
CA LEU A 185 16.75 31.10 16.87
C LEU A 185 16.91 32.49 16.23
N GLY A 186 15.90 32.96 15.48
CA GLY A 186 15.91 34.25 14.79
C GLY A 186 14.51 34.59 14.29
N GLY A 187 14.26 35.87 13.98
CA GLY A 187 12.99 36.39 13.48
C GLY A 187 12.98 36.69 11.98
N TRP A 188 12.09 37.60 11.58
CA TRP A 188 11.89 37.99 10.18
C TRP A 188 13.15 38.58 9.53
N ASN A 189 13.86 39.47 10.23
CA ASN A 189 15.02 40.14 9.65
C ASN A 189 16.21 39.18 9.60
N ALA A 190 16.37 38.32 10.61
CA ALA A 190 17.35 37.24 10.59
C ALA A 190 17.05 36.23 9.46
N ALA A 191 15.79 35.88 9.20
CA ALA A 191 15.45 34.98 8.10
C ALA A 191 15.84 35.57 6.73
N LEU A 192 15.53 36.86 6.50
CA LEU A 192 15.93 37.55 5.26
C LEU A 192 17.46 37.66 5.15
N ALA A 193 18.14 38.04 6.23
CA ALA A 193 19.59 38.10 6.27
C ALA A 193 20.21 36.72 6.00
N GLN A 194 19.69 35.65 6.60
CA GLN A 194 20.15 34.28 6.38
C GLN A 194 20.01 33.87 4.91
N MET A 195 18.87 34.18 4.26
CA MET A 195 18.71 33.93 2.81
C MET A 195 19.70 34.73 1.98
N LEU A 196 19.91 36.00 2.31
CA LEU A 196 20.87 36.87 1.63
C LEU A 196 22.31 36.35 1.78
N GLY A 197 22.70 35.93 2.98
CA GLY A 197 24.00 35.32 3.27
C GLY A 197 24.21 34.03 2.49
N LEU A 198 23.23 33.13 2.50
CA LEU A 198 23.25 31.90 1.70
C LEU A 198 23.40 32.19 0.20
N TRP A 199 22.64 33.15 -0.33
CA TRP A 199 22.72 33.53 -1.75
C TRP A 199 24.11 34.09 -2.08
N LEU A 200 24.61 35.05 -1.29
CA LEU A 200 25.92 35.67 -1.48
C LEU A 200 27.08 34.67 -1.39
N ARG A 201 26.98 33.61 -0.58
CA ARG A 201 28.07 32.63 -0.37
C ARG A 201 27.96 31.37 -1.20
N ARG A 202 26.74 30.94 -1.56
CA ARG A 202 26.50 29.61 -2.14
C ARG A 202 25.84 29.60 -3.52
N ALA A 203 25.22 30.70 -3.96
CA ALA A 203 24.66 30.77 -5.31
C ALA A 203 25.77 30.70 -6.37
N PRO A 204 25.53 30.08 -7.54
CA PRO A 204 26.49 30.04 -8.64
C PRO A 204 26.73 31.46 -9.18
N MET A 205 27.94 31.99 -8.97
CA MET A 205 28.32 33.36 -9.33
C MET A 205 29.85 33.47 -9.39
N ASP A 206 30.36 34.27 -10.33
CA ASP A 206 31.78 34.54 -10.50
C ASP A 206 32.37 35.31 -9.30
N ALA A 207 33.69 35.20 -9.12
CA ALA A 207 34.37 35.74 -7.94
C ALA A 207 34.27 37.27 -7.84
N GLU A 208 34.31 37.98 -8.97
CA GLU A 208 34.28 39.44 -9.00
C GLU A 208 32.89 39.98 -8.62
N SER A 209 31.84 39.42 -9.23
CA SER A 209 30.46 39.74 -8.86
C SER A 209 30.16 39.40 -7.41
N ARG A 210 30.67 38.26 -6.92
CA ARG A 210 30.50 37.87 -5.51
C ARG A 210 31.18 38.87 -4.59
N ALA A 211 32.41 39.28 -4.88
CA ALA A 211 33.15 40.24 -4.06
C ALA A 211 32.44 41.61 -4.02
N ARG A 212 32.01 42.11 -5.19
CA ARG A 212 31.26 43.37 -5.31
C ARG A 212 29.95 43.32 -4.53
N LEU A 213 29.07 42.35 -4.82
CA LEU A 213 27.76 42.24 -4.17
C LEU A 213 27.87 41.97 -2.66
N SER A 214 28.86 41.17 -2.24
CA SER A 214 29.10 40.94 -0.81
C SER A 214 29.48 42.23 -0.10
N ARG A 215 30.33 43.07 -0.69
CA ARG A 215 30.67 44.38 -0.10
C ARG A 215 29.47 45.32 -0.08
N ASP A 216 28.73 45.41 -1.19
CA ASP A 216 27.67 46.41 -1.36
C ASP A 216 26.42 46.07 -0.52
N LEU A 217 26.12 44.79 -0.31
CA LEU A 217 24.96 44.33 0.48
C LEU A 217 25.27 44.05 1.95
N HIS A 218 26.55 44.01 2.36
CA HIS A 218 26.90 43.74 3.76
C HIS A 218 26.39 44.79 4.75
N PRO A 219 26.37 46.11 4.47
CA PRO A 219 25.75 47.08 5.38
C PRO A 219 24.26 46.80 5.62
N PHE A 220 23.53 46.41 4.56
CA PHE A 220 22.12 46.03 4.68
C PHE A 220 21.93 44.73 5.45
N PHE A 221 22.76 43.72 5.20
CA PHE A 221 22.80 42.47 5.98
C PHE A 221 23.02 42.76 7.46
N THR A 222 24.01 43.60 7.79
CA THR A 222 24.33 43.97 9.18
C THR A 222 23.18 44.70 9.86
N GLU A 223 22.48 45.58 9.13
CA GLU A 223 21.30 46.27 9.67
C GLU A 223 20.13 45.32 9.94
N LEU A 224 19.89 44.35 9.05
CA LEU A 224 18.88 43.30 9.28
C LEU A 224 19.19 42.46 10.52
N VAL A 225 20.46 42.05 10.68
CA VAL A 225 20.92 41.31 11.86
C VAL A 225 20.74 42.14 13.14
N ARG A 226 21.07 43.44 13.10
CA ARG A 226 21.00 44.35 14.25
C ARG A 226 19.56 44.62 14.70
N THR A 227 18.62 44.64 13.75
CA THR A 227 17.22 45.00 13.98
C THR A 227 16.29 43.79 14.11
N ASP A 228 16.83 42.57 14.12
CA ASP A 228 16.02 41.36 14.26
C ASP A 228 15.33 41.27 15.63
N VAL A 229 14.09 40.80 15.61
CA VAL A 229 13.28 40.56 16.81
C VAL A 229 12.87 39.09 16.81
N VAL A 230 13.40 38.34 17.78
CA VAL A 230 13.11 36.92 17.92
C VAL A 230 11.67 36.73 18.42
N PRO A 231 10.82 35.98 17.69
CA PRO A 231 9.43 35.78 18.08
C PRO A 231 9.33 34.88 19.33
N THR A 232 8.43 35.25 20.23
CA THR A 232 8.08 34.46 21.44
C THR A 232 6.71 33.80 21.35
N ASP A 233 5.90 34.18 20.35
CA ASP A 233 4.55 33.67 20.10
C ASP A 233 4.43 33.19 18.66
N PHE A 234 4.43 31.86 18.48
CA PHE A 234 4.33 31.23 17.16
C PHE A 234 2.94 31.32 16.52
N SER A 235 1.89 31.66 17.27
CA SER A 235 0.52 31.77 16.72
C SER A 235 0.34 32.97 15.80
N LYS A 236 1.28 33.93 15.83
CA LYS A 236 1.27 35.13 14.99
C LYS A 236 1.97 34.96 13.64
N ASN A 237 2.14 33.71 13.20
CA ASN A 237 2.77 33.36 11.92
C ASN A 237 4.15 34.02 11.69
N PRO A 238 5.10 33.94 12.63
CA PRO A 238 6.42 34.55 12.45
C PRO A 238 7.28 33.76 11.45
N MET A 239 8.23 34.44 10.81
CA MET A 239 9.36 33.78 10.14
C MET A 239 10.50 33.54 11.12
N ILE A 240 11.23 32.43 10.92
CA ILE A 240 12.33 32.00 11.79
C ILE A 240 13.50 31.43 10.99
N THR A 241 14.70 31.42 11.60
CA THR A 241 15.90 30.78 11.03
C THR A 241 16.07 29.32 11.47
N GLY A 242 15.63 28.99 12.69
CA GLY A 242 15.69 27.66 13.28
C GLY A 242 15.01 27.64 14.65
N LEU A 243 15.06 26.48 15.31
CA LEU A 243 14.44 26.25 16.61
C LEU A 243 15.47 25.74 17.61
N ALA A 244 15.33 26.15 18.87
CA ALA A 244 15.99 25.55 20.01
C ALA A 244 14.95 25.11 21.02
N GLY A 245 15.25 24.10 21.83
CA GLY A 245 14.34 23.70 22.89
C GLY A 245 15.01 22.99 24.05
N THR A 246 14.25 22.92 25.15
CA THR A 246 14.62 22.20 26.37
C THR A 246 13.48 21.31 26.84
N ALA A 247 13.79 20.19 27.48
CA ALA A 247 12.78 19.29 28.06
C ALA A 247 13.35 18.50 29.25
N ARG A 248 12.48 17.93 30.10
CA ARG A 248 12.87 17.11 31.26
C ARG A 248 12.36 15.69 31.17
N ALA A 249 13.19 14.72 31.57
CA ALA A 249 12.78 13.34 31.72
C ALA A 249 11.77 13.20 32.88
N ALA A 250 10.53 12.78 32.61
CA ALA A 250 9.51 12.61 33.65
C ALA A 250 9.93 11.58 34.73
N ALA A 251 9.56 11.78 36.00
CA ALA A 251 9.86 10.79 37.05
C ALA A 251 9.00 9.50 36.84
N PRO A 252 9.55 8.29 37.09
CA PRO A 252 8.73 7.08 37.15
C PRO A 252 7.68 7.21 38.26
N ARG A 253 6.43 6.79 38.02
CA ARG A 253 5.44 6.62 39.11
C ARG A 253 5.96 5.55 40.08
N ALA A 254 6.06 5.89 41.35
CA ALA A 254 6.69 5.07 42.38
C ALA A 254 5.84 3.86 42.83
N ASP A 255 4.52 3.88 42.63
CA ASP A 255 3.63 2.78 43.01
C ASP A 255 2.97 2.17 41.76
N LYS A 256 3.32 0.91 41.44
CA LYS A 256 2.64 0.08 40.40
C LYS A 256 1.39 -0.63 40.92
N ALA A 257 0.87 -0.21 42.08
CA ALA A 257 -0.36 -0.73 42.64
C ALA A 257 -1.58 -0.31 41.80
N PRO A 258 -2.70 -1.05 41.83
CA PRO A 258 -3.94 -0.67 41.15
C PRO A 258 -4.34 0.77 41.56
N ASN A 259 -4.41 1.66 40.57
CA ASN A 259 -4.67 3.07 40.81
C ASN A 259 -6.12 3.29 41.28
N ALA A 260 -6.34 3.60 42.56
CA ALA A 260 -7.68 3.77 43.13
C ALA A 260 -8.45 5.01 42.60
N GLY A 261 -7.79 5.94 41.88
CA GLY A 261 -8.39 7.17 41.37
C GLY A 261 -8.73 7.18 39.86
N GLY A 262 -8.46 6.09 39.14
CA GLY A 262 -8.70 5.99 37.69
C GLY A 262 -10.11 5.53 37.30
N PRO A 263 -10.48 5.57 36.01
CA PRO A 263 -11.73 4.96 35.53
C PRO A 263 -11.78 3.47 35.87
N ARG A 264 -12.87 3.00 36.49
CA ARG A 264 -13.01 1.62 36.97
C ARG A 264 -13.43 0.69 35.84
N VAL A 265 -12.60 -0.33 35.57
CA VAL A 265 -12.84 -1.36 34.55
C VAL A 265 -12.74 -2.73 35.21
N ILE A 266 -13.72 -3.59 34.92
CA ILE A 266 -13.71 -4.98 35.42
C ILE A 266 -13.17 -5.89 34.32
N VAL A 267 -12.21 -6.76 34.64
CA VAL A 267 -11.71 -7.79 33.74
C VAL A 267 -12.12 -9.16 34.29
N VAL A 268 -12.80 -9.97 33.48
CA VAL A 268 -13.33 -11.29 33.89
C VAL A 268 -12.59 -12.41 33.19
N THR A 269 -12.11 -13.38 33.96
CA THR A 269 -11.45 -14.62 33.48
C THR A 269 -12.10 -15.88 34.07
N ASP A 270 -11.88 -17.02 33.43
CA ASP A 270 -12.36 -18.31 33.97
C ASP A 270 -11.47 -18.77 35.14
N GLN A 271 -10.15 -18.70 34.95
CA GLN A 271 -9.16 -19.23 35.88
C GLN A 271 -8.01 -18.25 36.03
N PHE A 272 -7.50 -18.07 37.26
CA PHE A 272 -6.33 -17.22 37.51
C PHE A 272 -5.55 -17.62 38.77
N PRO A 273 -4.20 -17.55 38.76
CA PRO A 273 -3.34 -17.26 37.61
C PRO A 273 -3.18 -18.48 36.68
N VAL A 274 -2.95 -18.24 35.39
CA VAL A 274 -2.64 -19.29 34.41
C VAL A 274 -1.39 -18.92 33.62
N LEU A 275 -0.30 -19.68 33.75
CA LEU A 275 1.02 -19.35 33.19
C LEU A 275 0.98 -19.20 31.67
N SER A 276 0.16 -20.01 31.00
CA SER A 276 0.02 -19.98 29.53
C SER A 276 -0.86 -18.83 29.00
N GLN A 277 -1.54 -18.06 29.87
CA GLN A 277 -2.43 -16.96 29.49
C GLN A 277 -1.76 -15.60 29.68
N THR A 278 -0.49 -15.47 29.27
CA THR A 278 0.28 -14.22 29.42
C THR A 278 -0.37 -13.05 28.70
N PHE A 279 -1.09 -13.28 27.60
CA PHE A 279 -1.76 -12.22 26.84
C PHE A 279 -2.86 -11.50 27.64
N ILE A 280 -3.57 -12.20 28.55
CA ILE A 280 -4.56 -11.58 29.45
C ILE A 280 -3.83 -10.76 30.53
N LEU A 281 -2.79 -11.35 31.10
CA LEU A 281 -1.96 -10.68 32.11
C LEU A 281 -1.33 -9.39 31.56
N ASP A 282 -0.79 -9.43 30.34
CA ASP A 282 -0.20 -8.29 29.65
C ASP A 282 -1.25 -7.17 29.47
N GLN A 283 -2.49 -7.50 29.07
CA GLN A 283 -3.58 -6.53 28.99
C GLN A 283 -3.95 -5.92 30.36
N ILE A 284 -4.09 -6.74 31.41
CA ILE A 284 -4.40 -6.26 32.77
C ILE A 284 -3.33 -5.27 33.24
N THR A 285 -2.06 -5.65 33.17
CA THR A 285 -0.94 -4.80 33.60
C THR A 285 -0.81 -3.54 32.72
N GLY A 286 -1.04 -3.67 31.41
CA GLY A 286 -1.01 -2.56 30.47
C GLY A 286 -2.08 -1.50 30.72
N LEU A 287 -3.27 -1.91 31.19
CA LEU A 287 -4.34 -1.00 31.63
C LEU A 287 -3.97 -0.31 32.94
N ILE A 288 -3.43 -1.05 33.92
CA ILE A 288 -2.97 -0.49 35.20
C ILE A 288 -1.88 0.56 34.97
N ASP A 289 -0.89 0.28 34.11
CA ASP A 289 0.20 1.20 33.77
C ASP A 289 -0.31 2.51 33.12
N ARG A 290 -1.49 2.47 32.47
CA ARG A 290 -2.18 3.63 31.88
C ARG A 290 -3.07 4.37 32.89
N GLY A 291 -3.05 3.95 34.15
CA GLY A 291 -3.80 4.56 35.24
C GLY A 291 -5.26 4.14 35.31
N VAL A 292 -5.67 3.06 34.63
CA VAL A 292 -7.01 2.48 34.74
C VAL A 292 -7.14 1.74 36.08
N ALA A 293 -8.26 1.94 36.77
CA ALA A 293 -8.56 1.22 38.01
C ALA A 293 -9.13 -0.16 37.66
N VAL A 294 -8.25 -1.15 37.46
CA VAL A 294 -8.64 -2.51 37.05
C VAL A 294 -9.08 -3.34 38.27
N GLU A 295 -10.30 -3.85 38.24
CA GLU A 295 -10.78 -4.89 39.14
C GLU A 295 -10.84 -6.23 38.41
N HIS A 296 -10.07 -7.21 38.85
CA HIS A 296 -10.00 -8.51 38.18
C HIS A 296 -10.90 -9.54 38.89
N TRP A 297 -11.82 -10.16 38.15
CA TRP A 297 -12.72 -11.21 38.61
C TRP A 297 -12.35 -12.54 37.96
N SER A 298 -12.20 -13.60 38.75
CA SER A 298 -11.92 -14.94 38.24
C SER A 298 -12.86 -15.97 38.83
N MET A 299 -13.35 -16.93 38.03
CA MET A 299 -14.27 -17.96 38.53
C MET A 299 -13.55 -19.01 39.39
N GLN A 300 -12.26 -19.25 39.15
CA GLN A 300 -11.50 -20.29 39.84
C GLN A 300 -10.06 -19.84 40.15
N ARG A 301 -9.64 -20.12 41.38
CA ARG A 301 -8.24 -19.97 41.81
C ARG A 301 -7.44 -21.20 41.41
N MET A 302 -6.35 -20.98 40.67
CA MET A 302 -5.43 -22.05 40.28
C MET A 302 -4.19 -22.05 41.18
N ASN A 303 -3.74 -23.25 41.54
CA ASN A 303 -2.49 -23.47 42.26
C ASN A 303 -1.42 -23.96 41.28
N GLU A 304 -0.80 -23.03 40.55
CA GLU A 304 0.31 -23.36 39.65
C GLU A 304 1.67 -23.34 40.39
N PRO A 305 2.58 -24.28 40.10
CA PRO A 305 3.88 -24.39 40.78
C PRO A 305 4.84 -23.25 40.41
N VAL A 306 4.67 -22.63 39.23
CA VAL A 306 5.49 -21.53 38.71
C VAL A 306 4.57 -20.38 38.32
N ARG A 307 4.87 -19.17 38.78
CA ARG A 307 4.06 -17.96 38.54
C ARG A 307 4.81 -16.93 37.69
N HIS A 308 4.07 -16.14 36.93
CA HIS A 308 4.66 -15.05 36.14
C HIS A 308 5.09 -13.89 37.06
N PRO A 309 6.28 -13.29 36.88
CA PRO A 309 6.78 -12.22 37.75
C PRO A 309 5.84 -11.02 37.88
N SER A 310 5.11 -10.68 36.80
CA SER A 310 4.14 -9.58 36.83
C SER A 310 2.95 -9.83 37.76
N VAL A 311 2.61 -11.07 38.08
CA VAL A 311 1.54 -11.37 39.06
C VAL A 311 1.94 -10.84 40.42
N ASP A 312 3.19 -11.07 40.83
CA ASP A 312 3.71 -10.63 42.11
C ASP A 312 4.02 -9.12 42.08
N ALA A 313 4.63 -8.62 41.00
CA ALA A 313 5.01 -7.21 40.89
C ALA A 313 3.82 -6.22 40.92
N TYR A 314 2.64 -6.66 40.49
CA TYR A 314 1.39 -5.89 40.51
C TYR A 314 0.44 -6.33 41.64
N GLY A 315 0.85 -7.28 42.50
CA GLY A 315 0.02 -7.79 43.60
C GLY A 315 -1.30 -8.45 43.16
N LEU A 316 -1.36 -8.97 41.93
CA LEU A 316 -2.62 -9.38 41.29
C LEU A 316 -3.29 -10.57 41.97
N LEU A 317 -2.52 -11.44 42.64
CA LEU A 317 -3.09 -12.61 43.32
C LEU A 317 -3.99 -12.21 44.50
N GLU A 318 -3.58 -11.17 45.24
CA GLU A 318 -4.36 -10.64 46.36
C GLU A 318 -5.45 -9.67 45.88
N ALA A 319 -5.19 -8.96 44.79
CA ALA A 319 -6.15 -8.03 44.18
C ALA A 319 -7.27 -8.71 43.37
N THR A 320 -7.11 -9.99 42.99
CA THR A 320 -8.13 -10.73 42.22
C THR A 320 -9.27 -11.18 43.12
N ARG A 321 -10.50 -10.84 42.72
CA ARG A 321 -11.72 -11.36 43.34
C ARG A 321 -12.08 -12.71 42.72
N TYR A 322 -12.14 -13.75 43.55
CA TYR A 322 -12.59 -15.07 43.13
C TYR A 322 -14.11 -15.17 43.30
N ILE A 323 -14.85 -15.17 42.19
CA ILE A 323 -16.31 -15.00 42.19
C ILE A 323 -17.06 -16.33 42.26
N THR A 324 -18.17 -16.35 43.00
CA THR A 324 -19.13 -17.45 43.10
C THR A 324 -20.41 -17.11 42.34
N LEU A 325 -20.88 -18.01 41.48
CA LEU A 325 -22.10 -17.83 40.71
C LEU A 325 -23.34 -18.32 41.50
N PRO A 326 -24.47 -17.59 41.49
CA PRO A 326 -25.75 -18.05 42.02
C PRO A 326 -26.29 -19.30 41.31
N ASP A 327 -27.28 -19.94 41.94
CA ASP A 327 -27.98 -21.11 41.41
C ASP A 327 -28.58 -20.84 40.02
N ASP A 328 -28.42 -21.80 39.11
CA ASP A 328 -28.94 -21.71 37.74
C ASP A 328 -30.48 -21.61 37.71
N ALA A 329 -31.19 -22.08 38.75
CA ALA A 329 -32.65 -21.90 38.88
C ALA A 329 -33.07 -20.41 38.93
N LEU A 330 -32.17 -19.52 39.38
CA LEU A 330 -32.44 -18.08 39.46
C LEU A 330 -32.25 -17.35 38.12
N ARG A 331 -31.70 -18.00 37.08
CA ARG A 331 -31.43 -17.34 35.78
C ARG A 331 -32.68 -16.81 35.08
N ALA A 332 -33.86 -17.35 35.40
CA ALA A 332 -35.14 -16.88 34.89
C ALA A 332 -35.54 -15.49 35.43
N ASP A 333 -34.94 -15.05 36.55
CA ASP A 333 -35.11 -13.71 37.12
C ASP A 333 -33.74 -13.00 37.22
N PRO A 334 -33.32 -12.28 36.17
CA PRO A 334 -32.02 -11.63 36.12
C PRO A 334 -31.76 -10.64 37.24
N ARG A 335 -32.80 -9.99 37.78
CA ARG A 335 -32.66 -9.03 38.89
C ARG A 335 -32.31 -9.76 40.18
N ARG A 336 -33.08 -10.78 40.52
CA ARG A 336 -32.82 -11.60 41.72
C ARG A 336 -31.49 -12.35 41.63
N TRP A 337 -31.15 -12.91 40.46
CA TRP A 337 -29.83 -13.51 40.23
C TRP A 337 -28.71 -12.50 40.47
N THR A 338 -28.87 -11.27 39.99
CA THR A 338 -27.87 -10.20 40.14
C THR A 338 -27.74 -9.74 41.60
N GLU A 339 -28.84 -9.59 42.34
CA GLU A 339 -28.82 -9.25 43.76
C GLU A 339 -28.08 -10.31 44.59
N ASP A 340 -28.35 -11.60 44.32
CA ASP A 340 -27.66 -12.70 44.99
C ASP A 340 -26.18 -12.78 44.58
N PHE A 341 -25.85 -12.52 43.30
CA PHE A 341 -24.46 -12.47 42.81
C PHE A 341 -23.67 -11.34 43.49
N LEU A 342 -24.21 -10.12 43.54
CA LEU A 342 -23.53 -8.98 44.17
C LEU A 342 -23.33 -9.21 45.67
N ARG A 343 -24.34 -9.76 46.36
CA ARG A 343 -24.29 -10.08 47.79
C ARG A 343 -23.28 -11.17 48.11
N ALA A 344 -23.33 -12.30 47.40
CA ALA A 344 -22.44 -13.44 47.63
C ALA A 344 -20.96 -13.11 47.41
N ASN A 345 -20.68 -12.15 46.52
CA ASN A 345 -19.32 -11.75 46.17
C ASN A 345 -18.85 -10.45 46.84
N ALA A 346 -19.67 -9.84 47.71
CA ALA A 346 -19.41 -8.55 48.33
C ALA A 346 -19.02 -7.46 47.31
N ILE A 347 -19.79 -7.37 46.22
CA ILE A 347 -19.60 -6.41 45.12
C ILE A 347 -20.62 -5.28 45.30
N ALA A 348 -20.14 -4.03 45.31
CA ALA A 348 -21.02 -2.86 45.31
C ALA A 348 -21.75 -2.71 43.95
N PRO A 349 -22.88 -1.98 43.88
CA PRO A 349 -23.54 -1.69 42.61
C PRO A 349 -22.56 -1.16 41.54
N LEU A 350 -22.77 -1.53 40.28
CA LEU A 350 -21.82 -1.31 39.18
C LEU A 350 -21.98 0.06 38.48
N ASP A 351 -22.60 1.04 39.15
CA ASP A 351 -23.00 2.31 38.54
C ASP A 351 -21.78 3.18 38.14
N ASP A 352 -20.68 3.06 38.87
CA ASP A 352 -19.39 3.73 38.65
C ASP A 352 -18.46 2.99 37.67
N VAL A 353 -18.83 1.77 37.27
CA VAL A 353 -18.02 0.96 36.34
C VAL A 353 -18.19 1.49 34.91
N VAL A 354 -17.07 1.75 34.26
CA VAL A 354 -17.03 2.26 32.88
C VAL A 354 -17.25 1.14 31.88
N ALA A 355 -16.56 0.01 32.06
CA ALA A 355 -16.64 -1.14 31.17
C ALA A 355 -16.34 -2.46 31.88
N VAL A 356 -16.86 -3.56 31.31
CA VAL A 356 -16.51 -4.94 31.67
C VAL A 356 -15.88 -5.63 30.47
N GLN A 357 -14.62 -6.04 30.59
CA GLN A 357 -13.95 -6.90 29.62
C GLN A 357 -14.11 -8.36 30.04
N VAL A 358 -14.74 -9.17 29.21
CA VAL A 358 -14.94 -10.61 29.44
C VAL A 358 -14.02 -11.41 28.53
N HIS A 359 -13.10 -12.18 29.10
CA HIS A 359 -12.28 -13.11 28.34
C HIS A 359 -13.01 -14.44 28.19
N PHE A 360 -12.99 -14.96 26.96
CA PHE A 360 -13.66 -16.17 26.51
C PHE A 360 -15.18 -16.06 26.43
N GLY A 361 -15.75 -16.40 25.27
CA GLY A 361 -17.20 -16.36 25.02
C GLY A 361 -18.07 -17.06 26.09
N PRO A 362 -17.71 -18.27 26.60
CA PRO A 362 -18.52 -18.96 27.60
C PRO A 362 -18.68 -18.20 28.92
N ASN A 363 -17.71 -17.37 29.30
CA ASN A 363 -17.79 -16.59 30.54
C ASN A 363 -18.84 -15.48 30.45
N PHE A 364 -19.06 -14.94 29.25
CA PHE A 364 -20.15 -14.00 29.02
C PHE A 364 -21.50 -14.65 29.29
N ASN A 365 -21.71 -15.87 28.78
CA ASN A 365 -22.94 -16.61 28.98
C ASN A 365 -23.20 -16.93 30.46
N LYS A 366 -22.14 -17.25 31.23
CA LYS A 366 -22.24 -17.44 32.70
C LYS A 366 -22.76 -16.18 33.41
N LEU A 367 -22.33 -14.99 32.96
CA LEU A 367 -22.72 -13.69 33.51
C LEU A 367 -23.91 -13.00 32.80
N ALA A 368 -24.56 -13.66 31.84
CA ALA A 368 -25.65 -13.05 31.07
C ALA A 368 -26.77 -12.40 31.91
N PRO A 369 -27.21 -12.96 33.06
CA PRO A 369 -28.21 -12.31 33.91
C PRO A 369 -27.75 -10.95 34.47
N LEU A 370 -26.46 -10.79 34.78
CA LEU A 370 -25.87 -9.51 35.21
C LEU A 370 -26.01 -8.45 34.13
N PHE A 371 -25.68 -8.80 32.88
CA PHE A 371 -25.74 -7.88 31.75
C PHE A 371 -27.18 -7.56 31.33
N ALA A 372 -28.13 -8.42 31.65
CA ALA A 372 -29.56 -8.14 31.49
C ALA A 372 -30.09 -7.20 32.58
N ALA A 373 -29.58 -7.30 33.83
CA ALA A 373 -29.94 -6.38 34.91
C ALA A 373 -29.28 -4.99 34.76
N TYR A 374 -28.10 -4.92 34.13
CA TYR A 374 -27.38 -3.68 33.80
C TYR A 374 -27.26 -3.49 32.28
N PRO A 375 -28.34 -3.10 31.56
CA PRO A 375 -28.32 -2.96 30.10
C PRO A 375 -27.34 -1.87 29.62
N GLU A 376 -27.18 -0.79 30.37
CA GLU A 376 -26.31 0.36 30.05
C GLU A 376 -24.82 0.09 30.31
N LEU A 377 -24.47 -1.07 30.89
CA LEU A 377 -23.08 -1.40 31.16
C LEU A 377 -22.37 -1.78 29.86
N PHE A 378 -21.30 -1.05 29.55
CA PHE A 378 -20.48 -1.32 28.36
C PHE A 378 -19.73 -2.65 28.54
N THR A 379 -19.84 -3.52 27.55
CA THR A 379 -19.27 -4.87 27.56
C THR A 379 -18.39 -5.11 26.34
N LEU A 380 -17.16 -5.56 26.59
CA LEU A 380 -16.22 -5.98 25.57
C LEU A 380 -15.91 -7.46 25.79
N THR A 381 -16.21 -8.31 24.81
CA THR A 381 -15.92 -9.75 24.91
C THR A 381 -14.75 -10.12 24.02
N SER A 382 -13.72 -10.76 24.58
CA SER A 382 -12.50 -11.15 23.86
C SER A 382 -12.50 -12.66 23.58
N PHE A 383 -12.40 -13.03 22.30
CA PHE A 383 -12.25 -14.41 21.86
C PHE A 383 -10.78 -14.78 21.67
N HIS A 384 -10.38 -16.04 21.90
CA HIS A 384 -8.95 -16.40 21.97
C HIS A 384 -8.54 -17.68 21.24
N GLY A 385 -9.47 -18.56 20.89
CA GLY A 385 -9.16 -19.84 20.24
C GLY A 385 -10.35 -20.80 20.30
N TYR A 386 -10.34 -21.68 21.31
CA TYR A 386 -11.33 -22.75 21.48
C TYR A 386 -12.78 -22.24 21.56
N ASP A 387 -12.95 -21.04 22.08
CA ASP A 387 -14.24 -20.37 22.24
C ASP A 387 -14.80 -19.85 20.91
N GLY A 388 -13.93 -19.61 19.93
CA GLY A 388 -14.26 -19.27 18.54
C GLY A 388 -14.16 -20.44 17.55
N SER A 389 -13.74 -21.64 17.98
CA SER A 389 -13.57 -22.82 17.13
C SER A 389 -14.30 -24.06 17.68
N ALA A 390 -13.65 -24.84 18.55
CA ALA A 390 -14.17 -26.11 19.09
C ALA A 390 -15.57 -25.99 19.73
N THR A 391 -15.86 -24.85 20.36
CA THR A 391 -17.15 -24.63 21.03
C THR A 391 -18.32 -24.67 20.04
N PHE A 392 -18.16 -24.14 18.82
CA PHE A 392 -19.20 -24.21 17.78
C PHE A 392 -19.41 -25.62 17.21
N LYS A 393 -18.39 -26.49 17.29
CA LYS A 393 -18.49 -27.89 16.86
C LYS A 393 -19.19 -28.76 17.90
N VAL A 394 -18.96 -28.48 19.19
CA VAL A 394 -19.49 -29.28 20.31
C VAL A 394 -20.87 -28.81 20.76
N LYS A 395 -21.19 -27.52 20.59
CA LYS A 395 -22.47 -26.91 20.95
C LYS A 395 -23.25 -26.52 19.69
N SER A 396 -24.49 -26.05 19.86
CA SER A 396 -25.29 -25.53 18.76
C SER A 396 -24.72 -24.22 18.20
N ALA A 397 -24.97 -23.95 16.91
CA ALA A 397 -24.43 -22.78 16.21
C ALA A 397 -24.88 -21.43 16.81
N ASP A 398 -25.97 -21.43 17.58
CA ASP A 398 -26.60 -20.29 18.24
C ASP A 398 -26.10 -20.06 19.69
N ILE A 399 -25.09 -20.80 20.17
CA ILE A 399 -24.58 -20.74 21.56
C ILE A 399 -24.19 -19.32 22.03
N TYR A 400 -23.88 -18.42 21.10
CA TYR A 400 -23.52 -17.02 21.38
C TYR A 400 -24.51 -15.99 20.83
N GLU A 401 -25.72 -16.38 20.45
CA GLU A 401 -26.72 -15.43 19.93
C GLU A 401 -26.97 -14.28 20.90
N ASN A 402 -27.21 -14.59 22.18
CA ASN A 402 -27.39 -13.59 23.24
C ASN A 402 -26.13 -12.74 23.48
N LEU A 403 -24.94 -13.34 23.35
CA LEU A 403 -23.66 -12.65 23.48
C LEU A 403 -23.49 -11.65 22.34
N PHE A 404 -23.70 -12.06 21.08
CA PHE A 404 -23.61 -11.20 19.91
C PHE A 404 -24.64 -10.07 19.95
N ALA A 405 -25.83 -10.33 20.49
CA ALA A 405 -26.84 -9.32 20.72
C ALA A 405 -26.40 -8.30 21.80
N ARG A 406 -25.93 -8.77 22.96
CA ARG A 406 -25.68 -7.92 24.15
C ARG A 406 -24.30 -7.27 24.20
N SER A 407 -23.24 -7.91 23.71
CA SER A 407 -21.88 -7.37 23.76
C SER A 407 -21.80 -6.10 22.91
N ASN A 408 -21.19 -5.04 23.44
CA ASN A 408 -21.02 -3.77 22.72
C ASN A 408 -19.89 -3.86 21.69
N VAL A 409 -18.76 -4.45 22.11
CA VAL A 409 -17.61 -4.74 21.25
C VAL A 409 -17.20 -6.19 21.44
N ILE A 410 -16.72 -6.82 20.36
CA ILE A 410 -16.15 -8.16 20.39
C ILE A 410 -14.74 -8.07 19.80
N THR A 411 -13.73 -8.54 20.52
CA THR A 411 -12.35 -8.55 20.02
C THR A 411 -11.91 -9.96 19.63
N THR A 412 -11.13 -10.06 18.56
CA THR A 412 -10.52 -11.32 18.09
C THR A 412 -9.03 -11.13 17.83
N PRO A 413 -8.18 -12.16 18.01
CA PRO A 413 -6.73 -12.02 17.86
C PRO A 413 -6.27 -12.04 16.40
N SER A 414 -7.17 -12.33 15.46
CA SER A 414 -6.88 -12.50 14.04
C SER A 414 -8.12 -12.20 13.16
N GLN A 415 -7.86 -11.90 11.89
CA GLN A 415 -8.89 -11.78 10.84
C GLN A 415 -9.59 -13.12 10.62
N PHE A 416 -8.86 -14.23 10.61
CA PHE A 416 -9.44 -15.57 10.48
C PHE A 416 -10.55 -15.83 11.52
N MET A 417 -10.32 -15.42 12.77
CA MET A 417 -11.32 -15.61 13.82
C MET A 417 -12.49 -14.64 13.68
N LYS A 418 -12.24 -13.40 13.23
CA LYS A 418 -13.31 -12.45 12.88
C LYS A 418 -14.25 -13.02 11.81
N GLU A 419 -13.70 -13.58 10.74
CA GLU A 419 -14.48 -14.23 9.68
C GLU A 419 -15.25 -15.45 10.20
N THR A 420 -14.66 -16.19 11.14
CA THR A 420 -15.32 -17.33 11.78
C THR A 420 -16.51 -16.90 12.63
N LEU A 421 -16.38 -15.87 13.47
CA LEU A 421 -17.51 -15.35 14.24
C LEU A 421 -18.60 -14.73 13.35
N ALA A 422 -18.21 -14.02 12.29
CA ALA A 422 -19.16 -13.45 11.34
C ALA A 422 -20.02 -14.52 10.64
N ARG A 423 -19.41 -15.65 10.24
CA ARG A 423 -20.13 -16.80 9.68
C ARG A 423 -21.14 -17.43 10.64
N HIS A 424 -20.91 -17.30 11.95
CA HIS A 424 -21.80 -17.80 13.00
C HIS A 424 -22.77 -16.73 13.52
N GLY A 425 -22.98 -15.64 12.78
CA GLY A 425 -24.03 -14.65 13.06
C GLY A 425 -23.61 -13.45 13.91
N CYS A 426 -22.32 -13.29 14.22
CA CYS A 426 -21.84 -12.09 14.89
C CYS A 426 -21.86 -10.88 13.92
N PRO A 427 -22.48 -9.74 14.26
CA PRO A 427 -22.45 -8.53 13.43
C PRO A 427 -21.02 -8.04 13.20
N VAL A 428 -20.63 -7.88 11.93
CA VAL A 428 -19.24 -7.56 11.52
C VAL A 428 -18.74 -6.23 12.08
N ASP A 429 -19.65 -5.29 12.29
CA ASP A 429 -19.40 -3.96 12.86
C ASP A 429 -19.10 -3.97 14.36
N LYS A 430 -19.50 -5.03 15.08
CA LYS A 430 -19.11 -5.26 16.48
C LYS A 430 -17.72 -5.89 16.64
N ILE A 431 -17.16 -6.49 15.58
CA ILE A 431 -15.92 -7.27 15.66
C ILE A 431 -14.68 -6.41 15.33
N VAL A 432 -13.80 -6.27 16.32
CA VAL A 432 -12.51 -5.59 16.22
C VAL A 432 -11.38 -6.61 16.28
N VAL A 433 -10.49 -6.63 15.29
CA VAL A 433 -9.27 -7.44 15.38
C VAL A 433 -8.28 -6.73 16.29
N HIS A 434 -7.95 -7.36 17.41
CA HIS A 434 -7.02 -6.90 18.41
C HIS A 434 -5.98 -8.00 18.65
N HIS A 435 -4.85 -7.90 17.97
CA HIS A 435 -3.76 -8.87 18.08
C HIS A 435 -3.20 -8.93 19.50
N TYR A 436 -2.57 -10.06 19.84
CA TYR A 436 -1.75 -10.14 21.03
C TYR A 436 -0.45 -9.35 20.84
N GLY A 437 0.06 -8.72 21.91
CA GLY A 437 1.29 -7.97 21.88
C GLY A 437 2.31 -8.48 22.90
N LYS A 438 3.58 -8.18 22.67
CA LYS A 438 4.65 -8.35 23.67
C LYS A 438 5.46 -7.09 23.86
N ASP A 439 5.98 -6.90 25.08
CA ASP A 439 6.91 -5.79 25.35
C ASP A 439 8.19 -6.04 24.56
N THR A 440 8.32 -5.32 23.45
CA THR A 440 9.43 -5.53 22.53
C THR A 440 10.77 -5.14 23.16
N ARG A 441 10.78 -4.34 24.23
CA ARG A 441 11.99 -3.98 24.97
C ARG A 441 12.48 -5.15 25.82
N GLN A 442 11.56 -5.85 26.50
CA GLN A 442 11.90 -7.05 27.26
C GLN A 442 12.40 -8.17 26.34
N PHE A 443 11.82 -8.29 25.14
CA PHE A 443 12.20 -9.26 24.12
C PHE A 443 13.14 -8.64 23.06
N ALA A 444 14.07 -7.75 23.46
CA ALA A 444 15.02 -7.17 22.53
C ALA A 444 16.04 -8.21 22.02
N PRO A 445 16.42 -8.21 20.74
CA PRO A 445 17.39 -9.16 20.21
C PRO A 445 18.77 -8.92 20.84
N VAL A 446 19.49 -10.02 21.11
CA VAL A 446 20.90 -9.98 21.52
C VAL A 446 21.79 -10.37 20.33
N SER A 447 23.02 -9.85 20.31
CA SER A 447 23.99 -10.24 19.27
C SER A 447 24.29 -11.73 19.37
N ARG A 448 24.01 -12.48 18.29
CA ARG A 448 24.30 -13.92 18.20
C ARG A 448 25.74 -14.13 17.77
N GLU A 449 26.43 -15.05 18.43
CA GLU A 449 27.82 -15.42 18.08
C GLU A 449 27.88 -15.95 16.64
N LYS A 450 28.65 -15.25 15.78
CA LYS A 450 28.85 -15.67 14.40
C LYS A 450 29.74 -16.91 14.36
N GLY A 451 29.34 -17.92 13.59
CA GLY A 451 30.17 -19.11 13.31
C GLY A 451 30.01 -20.29 14.29
N ARG A 452 28.93 -20.36 15.07
CA ARG A 452 28.60 -21.56 15.85
C ARG A 452 28.49 -22.78 14.93
N LYS A 453 29.20 -23.86 15.29
CA LYS A 453 29.21 -25.12 14.52
C LYS A 453 27.86 -25.85 14.58
N THR A 454 27.19 -25.77 15.72
CA THR A 454 25.91 -26.46 15.96
C THR A 454 24.73 -25.49 15.87
N VAL A 455 23.73 -25.81 15.05
CA VAL A 455 22.50 -25.02 14.91
C VAL A 455 21.43 -25.51 15.89
N THR A 456 20.84 -24.60 16.65
CA THR A 456 19.83 -24.95 17.67
C THR A 456 18.43 -24.54 17.23
N LEU A 457 17.54 -25.51 17.10
CA LEU A 457 16.11 -25.30 16.90
C LEU A 457 15.40 -25.28 18.26
N LEU A 458 14.33 -24.50 18.39
CA LEU A 458 13.57 -24.35 19.64
C LEU A 458 12.06 -24.42 19.40
N SER A 459 11.35 -25.16 20.24
CA SER A 459 9.89 -25.11 20.39
C SER A 459 9.51 -24.67 21.80
N VAL A 460 8.51 -23.81 21.95
CA VAL A 460 7.89 -23.46 23.24
C VAL A 460 6.38 -23.62 23.11
N ALA A 461 5.84 -24.70 23.68
CA ALA A 461 4.43 -25.05 23.53
C ALA A 461 3.94 -26.08 24.57
N ARG A 462 2.63 -26.11 24.85
CA ARG A 462 1.99 -27.21 25.58
C ARG A 462 2.00 -28.50 24.74
N PHE A 463 2.17 -29.67 25.36
CA PHE A 463 2.23 -30.95 24.64
C PHE A 463 0.83 -31.49 24.39
N VAL A 464 0.12 -30.82 23.49
CA VAL A 464 -1.23 -31.14 23.03
C VAL A 464 -1.23 -31.21 21.50
N GLU A 465 -2.19 -31.95 20.94
CA GLU A 465 -2.25 -32.28 19.51
C GLU A 465 -2.13 -31.06 18.61
N LYS A 466 -2.90 -29.99 18.90
CA LYS A 466 -2.93 -28.78 18.08
C LYS A 466 -1.61 -28.04 17.94
N LYS A 467 -0.61 -28.31 18.78
CA LYS A 467 0.73 -27.70 18.67
C LYS A 467 1.61 -28.44 17.65
N GLY A 468 1.17 -29.62 17.19
CA GLY A 468 1.77 -30.38 16.10
C GLY A 468 3.24 -30.79 16.32
N LEU A 469 3.68 -30.94 17.56
CA LEU A 469 5.07 -31.27 17.90
C LEU A 469 5.55 -32.60 17.28
N ALA A 470 4.64 -33.57 17.07
CA ALA A 470 4.95 -34.82 16.39
C ALA A 470 5.42 -34.60 14.94
N TYR A 471 4.80 -33.66 14.22
CA TYR A 471 5.19 -33.28 12.86
C TYR A 471 6.54 -32.57 12.87
N ALA A 472 6.77 -31.66 13.82
CA ALA A 472 8.06 -31.00 13.98
C ALA A 472 9.21 -31.98 14.28
N LEU A 473 8.98 -32.99 15.14
CA LEU A 473 9.97 -34.03 15.44
C LEU A 473 10.29 -34.88 14.20
N SER A 474 9.24 -35.31 13.49
CA SER A 474 9.38 -36.10 12.26
C SER A 474 10.11 -35.33 11.16
N ALA A 475 9.84 -34.03 11.05
CA ALA A 475 10.51 -33.15 10.10
C ALA A 475 11.97 -32.89 10.49
N PHE A 476 12.25 -32.67 11.77
CA PHE A 476 13.60 -32.50 12.27
C PHE A 476 14.46 -33.73 12.02
N ALA A 477 13.89 -34.95 12.21
CA ALA A 477 14.57 -36.21 11.92
C ALA A 477 15.16 -36.25 10.51
N LYS A 478 14.40 -35.74 9.53
CA LYS A 478 14.81 -35.63 8.13
C LYS A 478 15.77 -34.46 7.93
N ALA A 479 15.41 -33.26 8.41
CA ALA A 479 16.12 -32.01 8.14
C ALA A 479 17.56 -31.99 8.66
N GLN A 480 17.81 -32.60 9.83
CA GLN A 480 19.13 -32.56 10.49
C GLN A 480 20.19 -33.44 9.81
N VAL A 481 19.79 -34.41 8.99
CA VAL A 481 20.73 -35.37 8.37
C VAL A 481 21.83 -34.63 7.61
N GLY A 482 23.09 -34.89 7.97
CA GLY A 482 24.26 -34.26 7.38
C GLY A 482 24.68 -32.92 8.00
N PHE A 483 23.98 -32.47 9.05
CA PHE A 483 24.24 -31.21 9.73
C PHE A 483 24.43 -31.41 11.24
N ASP A 484 25.27 -30.59 11.84
CA ASP A 484 25.32 -30.51 13.30
C ASP A 484 24.20 -29.59 13.79
N ALA A 485 23.03 -30.19 14.07
CA ALA A 485 21.88 -29.50 14.61
C ALA A 485 21.35 -30.19 15.87
N GLN A 486 20.70 -29.44 16.75
CA GLN A 486 20.00 -29.94 17.94
C GLN A 486 18.63 -29.27 18.04
N TYR A 487 17.68 -29.94 18.67
CA TYR A 487 16.32 -29.43 18.84
C TYR A 487 15.92 -29.47 20.31
N ARG A 488 15.57 -28.30 20.86
CA ARG A 488 15.18 -28.13 22.26
C ARG A 488 13.68 -27.85 22.32
N ILE A 489 12.97 -28.51 23.22
CA ILE A 489 11.52 -28.38 23.35
C ILE A 489 11.18 -28.05 24.81
N ILE A 490 10.56 -26.89 25.01
CA ILE A 490 10.10 -26.39 26.32
C ILE A 490 8.58 -26.56 26.40
N GLY A 491 8.11 -27.16 27.47
CA GLY A 491 6.69 -27.39 27.72
C GLY A 491 6.40 -28.69 28.45
N TYR A 492 5.12 -28.97 28.61
CA TYR A 492 4.58 -30.20 29.22
C TYR A 492 3.15 -30.42 28.73
N GLY A 493 2.61 -31.63 28.91
CA GLY A 493 1.23 -31.94 28.56
C GLY A 493 0.98 -33.44 28.36
N PRO A 494 -0.27 -33.83 28.03
CA PRO A 494 -0.67 -35.23 27.95
C PRO A 494 0.13 -36.06 26.93
N LEU A 495 0.67 -35.43 25.88
CA LEU A 495 1.43 -36.12 24.83
C LEU A 495 2.90 -36.37 25.17
N GLU A 496 3.35 -36.09 26.40
CA GLU A 496 4.78 -36.21 26.78
C GLU A 496 5.33 -37.62 26.55
N GLY A 497 4.60 -38.67 26.95
CA GLY A 497 5.01 -40.06 26.73
C GLY A 497 5.11 -40.42 25.24
N GLU A 498 4.13 -39.99 24.44
CA GLU A 498 4.08 -40.26 22.99
C GLU A 498 5.20 -39.53 22.24
N LEU A 499 5.49 -38.27 22.58
CA LEU A 499 6.57 -37.49 21.97
C LEU A 499 7.95 -38.05 22.33
N ALA A 500 8.14 -38.54 23.57
CA ALA A 500 9.36 -39.20 24.00
C ALA A 500 9.59 -40.53 23.27
N GLU A 501 8.54 -41.33 23.08
CA GLU A 501 8.60 -42.57 22.31
C GLU A 501 8.92 -42.32 20.84
N LEU A 502 8.24 -41.34 20.22
CA LEU A 502 8.48 -40.93 18.83
C LEU A 502 9.92 -40.44 18.62
N THR A 503 10.46 -39.68 19.57
CA THR A 503 11.86 -39.23 19.52
C THR A 503 12.84 -40.41 19.52
N ARG A 504 12.53 -41.47 20.28
CA ARG A 504 13.34 -42.69 20.34
C ARG A 504 13.24 -43.50 19.05
N SER A 505 12.03 -43.69 18.52
CA SER A 505 11.79 -44.45 17.28
C SER A 505 12.39 -43.77 16.05
N LEU A 506 12.47 -42.44 16.03
CA LEU A 506 13.15 -41.65 15.00
C LEU A 506 14.68 -41.60 15.16
N GLY A 507 15.25 -42.20 16.21
CA GLY A 507 16.70 -42.22 16.44
C GLY A 507 17.29 -40.88 16.90
N LEU A 508 16.51 -40.03 17.59
CA LEU A 508 16.87 -38.65 17.93
C LEU A 508 17.33 -38.43 19.38
N ALA A 509 17.55 -39.50 20.15
CA ALA A 509 17.79 -39.44 21.61
C ALA A 509 18.99 -38.55 22.03
N GLY A 510 19.99 -38.32 21.16
CA GLY A 510 21.13 -37.42 21.43
C GLY A 510 21.04 -36.05 20.75
N LYS A 511 19.95 -35.77 20.05
CA LYS A 511 19.77 -34.56 19.21
C LYS A 511 18.52 -33.75 19.61
N VAL A 512 17.58 -34.35 20.33
CA VAL A 512 16.39 -33.69 20.88
C VAL A 512 16.46 -33.67 22.40
N VAL A 513 16.19 -32.52 23.01
CA VAL A 513 16.15 -32.34 24.47
C VAL A 513 14.82 -31.73 24.90
N PHE A 514 14.08 -32.46 25.73
CA PHE A 514 12.90 -31.94 26.43
C PHE A 514 13.35 -31.26 27.73
N LEU A 515 13.04 -29.98 27.88
CA LEU A 515 13.47 -29.16 29.02
C LEU A 515 12.41 -29.05 30.12
N GLY A 516 11.24 -29.64 29.90
CA GLY A 516 10.09 -29.49 30.78
C GLY A 516 9.56 -28.06 30.80
N GLN A 517 8.87 -27.71 31.88
CA GLN A 517 8.34 -26.37 32.12
C GLN A 517 9.45 -25.45 32.64
N LEU A 518 9.62 -24.27 32.02
CA LEU A 518 10.59 -23.26 32.43
C LEU A 518 9.92 -21.92 32.76
N PRO A 519 10.48 -21.12 33.70
CA PRO A 519 10.05 -19.74 33.93
C PRO A 519 10.38 -18.84 32.74
N GLY A 520 9.67 -17.71 32.62
CA GLY A 520 9.75 -16.84 31.43
C GLY A 520 11.15 -16.28 31.12
N ASP A 521 11.94 -15.96 32.13
CA ASP A 521 13.34 -15.52 31.97
C ASP A 521 14.24 -16.63 31.41
N ALA A 522 14.01 -17.89 31.82
CA ALA A 522 14.69 -19.05 31.28
C ALA A 522 14.27 -19.36 29.84
N VAL A 523 12.97 -19.21 29.53
CA VAL A 523 12.47 -19.30 28.14
C VAL A 523 13.14 -18.26 27.26
N LEU A 524 13.23 -17.01 27.71
CA LEU A 524 13.88 -15.93 26.96
C LEU A 524 15.37 -16.22 26.73
N ARG A 525 16.09 -16.75 27.73
CA ARG A 525 17.48 -17.20 27.55
C ARG A 525 17.62 -18.28 26.50
N GLU A 526 16.72 -19.26 26.48
CA GLU A 526 16.70 -20.31 25.46
C GLU A 526 16.38 -19.74 24.07
N MET A 527 15.46 -18.78 23.96
CA MET A 527 15.18 -18.09 22.71
C MET A 527 16.39 -17.27 22.20
N HIS A 528 17.14 -16.63 23.10
CA HIS A 528 18.39 -15.94 22.72
C HIS A 528 19.49 -16.91 22.29
N ALA A 529 19.53 -18.10 22.86
CA ALA A 529 20.51 -19.12 22.52
C ALA A 529 20.18 -19.90 21.24
N ALA A 530 18.91 -19.93 20.83
CA ALA A 530 18.44 -20.62 19.63
C ALA A 530 18.75 -19.86 18.33
N ASP A 531 18.73 -20.60 17.22
CA ASP A 531 18.93 -20.10 15.86
C ASP A 531 17.64 -20.07 15.05
N VAL A 532 16.71 -20.99 15.35
CA VAL A 532 15.44 -21.17 14.62
C VAL A 532 14.36 -21.54 15.62
N PHE A 533 13.21 -20.89 15.51
CA PHE A 533 12.03 -21.28 16.27
C PHE A 533 11.09 -22.14 15.41
N VAL A 534 10.46 -23.13 15.99
CA VAL A 534 9.57 -24.06 15.29
C VAL A 534 8.26 -24.15 16.04
N LEU A 535 7.14 -24.03 15.33
CA LEU A 535 5.83 -24.36 15.87
C LEU A 535 4.88 -24.77 14.75
N THR A 536 4.63 -26.07 14.59
CA THR A 536 3.90 -26.61 13.44
C THR A 536 2.46 -26.94 13.80
N SER A 537 1.73 -25.93 14.28
CA SER A 537 0.37 -26.09 14.78
C SER A 537 -0.60 -26.70 13.75
N VAL A 538 -1.60 -27.43 14.22
CA VAL A 538 -2.61 -28.11 13.41
C VAL A 538 -3.99 -27.99 14.04
N THR A 539 -5.03 -28.22 13.27
CA THR A 539 -6.37 -28.45 13.79
C THR A 539 -6.43 -29.81 14.50
N ALA A 540 -6.70 -29.82 15.80
CA ALA A 540 -6.81 -31.06 16.58
C ALA A 540 -8.06 -31.87 16.19
N ALA A 541 -8.09 -33.17 16.53
CA ALA A 541 -9.21 -34.06 16.21
C ALA A 541 -10.56 -33.59 16.81
N ASN A 542 -10.52 -32.92 17.96
CA ASN A 542 -11.70 -32.31 18.59
C ASN A 542 -12.12 -30.96 17.95
N GLY A 543 -11.39 -30.51 16.93
CA GLY A 543 -11.61 -29.26 16.23
C GLY A 543 -11.10 -28.01 16.92
N ASP A 544 -10.28 -28.15 17.98
CA ASP A 544 -9.55 -27.04 18.59
C ASP A 544 -8.42 -26.57 17.67
N GLU A 545 -8.28 -25.26 17.57
CA GLU A 545 -7.39 -24.56 16.65
C GLU A 545 -6.55 -23.54 17.45
N GLU A 546 -5.47 -23.02 16.86
CA GLU A 546 -4.81 -21.85 17.39
C GLU A 546 -5.59 -20.58 17.10
N GLY A 547 -5.41 -19.55 17.94
CA GLY A 547 -5.61 -18.17 17.50
C GLY A 547 -4.35 -17.68 16.79
N VAL A 548 -3.58 -16.85 17.50
CA VAL A 548 -2.19 -16.51 17.14
C VAL A 548 -1.29 -16.96 18.30
N PRO A 549 -0.32 -17.87 18.08
CA PRO A 549 0.53 -18.36 19.16
C PRO A 549 1.44 -17.25 19.70
N VAL A 550 1.31 -16.93 20.99
CA VAL A 550 2.13 -15.89 21.65
C VAL A 550 3.64 -16.23 21.59
N SER A 551 4.01 -17.51 21.65
CA SER A 551 5.41 -17.93 21.57
C SER A 551 6.06 -17.65 20.20
N LEU A 552 5.28 -17.57 19.12
CA LEU A 552 5.78 -17.08 17.82
C LEU A 552 6.02 -15.56 17.85
N ILE A 553 5.19 -14.79 18.54
CA ILE A 553 5.37 -13.34 18.71
C ILE A 553 6.66 -13.10 19.52
N GLU A 554 6.83 -13.81 20.64
CA GLU A 554 8.04 -13.75 21.47
C GLU A 554 9.31 -14.14 20.69
N ALA A 555 9.24 -15.23 19.92
CA ALA A 555 10.35 -15.67 19.08
C ALA A 555 10.73 -14.63 18.03
N GLN A 556 9.76 -14.10 17.27
CA GLN A 556 10.03 -13.05 16.28
C GLN A 556 10.44 -11.73 16.94
N ALA A 557 9.98 -11.45 18.16
CA ALA A 557 10.39 -10.27 18.92
C ALA A 557 11.88 -10.33 19.22
N VAL A 558 12.46 -11.47 19.59
CA VAL A 558 13.92 -11.60 19.75
C VAL A 558 14.67 -11.83 18.42
N GLY A 559 13.98 -11.72 17.30
CA GLY A 559 14.53 -11.92 15.96
C GLY A 559 14.88 -13.38 15.65
N LEU A 560 14.13 -14.37 16.16
CA LEU A 560 14.26 -15.75 15.69
C LEU A 560 13.49 -15.92 14.37
N PRO A 561 14.14 -16.43 13.31
CA PRO A 561 13.46 -16.98 12.16
C PRO A 561 12.56 -18.14 12.59
N VAL A 562 11.35 -18.21 12.04
CA VAL A 562 10.37 -19.23 12.43
C VAL A 562 10.08 -20.22 11.29
N VAL A 563 9.80 -21.48 11.63
CA VAL A 563 9.13 -22.46 10.77
C VAL A 563 7.80 -22.80 11.41
N SER A 564 6.70 -22.50 10.72
CA SER A 564 5.35 -22.67 11.23
C SER A 564 4.41 -23.21 10.15
N SER A 565 3.15 -23.43 10.49
CA SER A 565 2.10 -23.89 9.57
C SER A 565 1.19 -22.76 9.08
N ARG A 566 0.60 -22.90 7.89
CA ARG A 566 -0.51 -22.07 7.39
C ARG A 566 -1.80 -22.43 8.13
N HIS A 567 -1.86 -22.06 9.40
CA HIS A 567 -2.95 -22.43 10.30
C HIS A 567 -3.54 -21.20 11.00
N ALA A 568 -4.87 -21.05 10.96
CA ALA A 568 -5.62 -19.99 11.61
C ALA A 568 -4.98 -18.59 11.44
N GLY A 569 -4.67 -17.89 12.54
CA GLY A 569 -4.08 -16.54 12.51
C GLY A 569 -2.56 -16.49 12.31
N ILE A 570 -1.87 -17.62 12.19
CA ILE A 570 -0.40 -17.65 12.03
C ILE A 570 0.08 -16.88 10.79
N PRO A 571 -0.57 -16.95 9.61
CA PRO A 571 -0.16 -16.18 8.44
C PRO A 571 -0.24 -14.65 8.61
N GLU A 572 -0.99 -14.16 9.59
CA GLU A 572 -1.04 -12.73 9.93
C GLU A 572 0.20 -12.30 10.73
N LEU A 573 0.87 -13.22 11.41
CA LEU A 573 2.11 -12.97 12.15
C LEU A 573 3.35 -13.26 11.29
N VAL A 574 3.37 -14.40 10.60
CA VAL A 574 4.52 -14.90 9.85
C VAL A 574 4.33 -14.65 8.35
N VAL A 575 5.20 -13.86 7.75
CA VAL A 575 5.21 -13.62 6.30
C VAL A 575 6.15 -14.65 5.68
N HIS A 576 5.56 -15.58 4.93
CA HIS A 576 6.28 -16.65 4.26
C HIS A 576 7.40 -16.09 3.35
N ASN A 577 8.60 -16.66 3.44
CA ASN A 577 9.82 -16.23 2.75
C ASN A 577 10.39 -14.87 3.17
N GLU A 578 9.83 -14.21 4.19
CA GLU A 578 10.30 -12.89 4.65
C GLU A 578 10.66 -12.85 6.13
N THR A 579 9.74 -13.29 7.01
CA THR A 579 9.95 -13.35 8.48
C THR A 579 10.08 -14.78 8.99
N GLY A 580 9.75 -15.76 8.15
CA GLY A 580 9.83 -17.19 8.43
C GLY A 580 9.28 -18.02 7.28
N PHE A 581 9.16 -19.32 7.50
CA PHE A 581 8.52 -20.24 6.57
C PHE A 581 7.18 -20.72 7.12
N LEU A 582 6.28 -20.98 6.18
CA LEU A 582 4.93 -21.51 6.41
C LEU A 582 4.72 -22.73 5.52
N ALA A 583 4.48 -23.88 6.15
CA ALA A 583 4.12 -25.13 5.50
C ALA A 583 2.63 -25.43 5.64
N GLU A 584 2.09 -26.30 4.78
CA GLU A 584 0.75 -26.85 4.99
C GLU A 584 0.66 -27.69 6.29
N GLU A 585 -0.51 -27.73 6.92
CA GLU A 585 -0.72 -28.49 8.16
C GLU A 585 -0.34 -29.97 8.01
N GLY A 586 0.49 -30.48 8.92
CA GLY A 586 0.92 -31.87 8.91
C GLY A 586 1.90 -32.27 7.80
N ASN A 587 2.26 -31.36 6.88
CA ASN A 587 3.18 -31.68 5.77
C ASN A 587 4.64 -31.76 6.26
N VAL A 588 5.03 -32.95 6.72
CA VAL A 588 6.36 -33.23 7.26
C VAL A 588 7.49 -32.93 6.27
N GLU A 589 7.28 -33.15 4.97
CA GLU A 589 8.33 -32.93 3.96
C GLU A 589 8.63 -31.44 3.75
N GLU A 590 7.59 -30.61 3.64
CA GLU A 590 7.76 -29.16 3.55
C GLU A 590 8.42 -28.60 4.81
N ILE A 591 7.91 -29.00 5.99
CA ILE A 591 8.48 -28.57 7.27
C ILE A 591 9.97 -28.95 7.33
N ALA A 592 10.33 -30.17 6.91
CA ALA A 592 11.71 -30.62 6.89
C ALA A 592 12.57 -29.82 5.90
N GLY A 593 12.04 -29.51 4.72
CA GLY A 593 12.70 -28.66 3.72
C GLY A 593 13.02 -27.27 4.26
N TYR A 594 12.05 -26.63 4.90
CA TYR A 594 12.22 -25.30 5.50
C TYR A 594 13.17 -25.30 6.71
N MET A 595 13.06 -26.30 7.60
CA MET A 595 14.02 -26.50 8.68
C MET A 595 15.44 -26.65 8.12
N ARG A 596 15.63 -27.49 7.09
CA ARG A 596 16.94 -27.73 6.47
C ARG A 596 17.49 -26.45 5.83
N ALA A 597 16.64 -25.68 5.15
CA ALA A 597 17.03 -24.39 4.56
C ALA A 597 17.57 -23.43 5.63
N LEU A 598 16.85 -23.31 6.75
CA LEU A 598 17.30 -22.48 7.86
C LEU A 598 18.51 -23.06 8.58
N ILE A 599 18.68 -24.37 8.69
CA ILE A 599 19.89 -24.99 9.27
C ILE A 599 21.12 -24.63 8.41
N LYS A 600 21.03 -24.79 7.09
CA LYS A 600 22.15 -24.61 6.16
C LYS A 600 22.54 -23.15 5.95
N ASN A 601 21.60 -22.21 6.01
CA ASN A 601 21.82 -20.86 5.52
C ASN A 601 21.75 -19.79 6.63
N SER A 602 22.92 -19.42 7.17
CA SER A 602 23.01 -18.36 8.20
C SER A 602 22.61 -16.98 7.69
N LYS A 603 22.88 -16.66 6.41
CA LYS A 603 22.46 -15.38 5.78
C LYS A 603 20.94 -15.28 5.70
N LEU A 604 20.26 -16.39 5.42
CA LEU A 604 18.79 -16.44 5.40
C LEU A 604 18.21 -16.23 6.80
N ARG A 605 18.83 -16.86 7.82
CA ARG A 605 18.46 -16.62 9.23
C ARG A 605 18.63 -15.15 9.62
N GLU A 606 19.73 -14.51 9.22
CA GLU A 606 19.98 -13.09 9.50
C GLU A 606 18.93 -12.19 8.82
N ALA A 607 18.60 -12.46 7.56
CA ALA A 607 17.57 -11.71 6.85
C ALA A 607 16.19 -11.83 7.51
N PHE A 608 15.77 -13.06 7.85
CA PHE A 608 14.48 -13.29 8.52
C PHE A 608 14.45 -12.68 9.91
N SER A 609 15.56 -12.72 10.66
CA SER A 609 15.69 -12.08 11.98
C SER A 609 15.37 -10.59 11.92
N VAL A 610 15.95 -9.86 10.96
CA VAL A 610 15.73 -8.40 10.81
C VAL A 610 14.27 -8.11 10.47
N ASN A 611 13.74 -8.82 9.48
CA ASN A 611 12.37 -8.61 9.00
C ASN A 611 11.32 -8.97 10.05
N ALA A 612 11.50 -10.11 10.74
CA ALA A 612 10.62 -10.56 11.82
C ALA A 612 10.55 -9.52 12.93
N ARG A 613 11.71 -9.03 13.40
CA ARG A 613 11.78 -8.01 14.45
C ARG A 613 11.08 -6.71 14.03
N ALA A 614 11.34 -6.24 12.82
CA ALA A 614 10.74 -5.01 12.30
C ALA A 614 9.20 -5.10 12.27
N ARG A 615 8.66 -6.27 11.89
CA ARG A 615 7.21 -6.52 11.91
C ARG A 615 6.65 -6.48 13.33
N ILE A 616 7.28 -7.16 14.29
CA ILE A 616 6.81 -7.14 15.69
C ILE A 616 6.79 -5.72 16.26
N LEU A 617 7.84 -4.93 16.02
CA LEU A 617 7.91 -3.54 16.48
C LEU A 617 6.78 -2.65 15.93
N CYS A 618 6.31 -2.95 14.72
CA CYS A 618 5.28 -2.16 14.04
C CYS A 618 3.87 -2.58 14.45
N GLU A 619 3.60 -3.89 14.50
CA GLU A 619 2.23 -4.43 14.53
C GLU A 619 1.89 -5.21 15.81
N PHE A 620 2.88 -5.68 16.57
CA PHE A 620 2.69 -6.57 17.72
C PHE A 620 3.38 -6.05 19.00
N ASP A 621 3.69 -4.75 19.06
CA ASP A 621 4.20 -4.12 20.27
C ASP A 621 3.08 -3.95 21.31
N ALA A 622 3.33 -4.45 22.51
CA ALA A 622 2.35 -4.41 23.60
C ALA A 622 1.94 -2.99 23.99
N ALA A 623 2.84 -2.00 23.94
CA ALA A 623 2.46 -0.64 24.32
C ALA A 623 1.40 -0.10 23.36
N THR A 624 1.64 -0.21 22.05
CA THR A 624 0.70 0.23 21.01
C THR A 624 -0.65 -0.49 21.13
N LEU A 625 -0.63 -1.81 21.32
CA LEU A 625 -1.88 -2.58 21.44
C LEU A 625 -2.63 -2.22 22.73
N HIS A 626 -1.95 -2.07 23.87
CA HIS A 626 -2.60 -1.68 25.12
C HIS A 626 -3.20 -0.27 25.08
N ASP A 627 -2.61 0.67 24.32
CA ASP A 627 -3.22 1.99 24.06
C ASP A 627 -4.56 1.82 23.35
N ALA A 628 -4.59 1.03 22.27
CA ALA A 628 -5.81 0.76 21.53
C ALA A 628 -6.88 0.05 22.38
N LEU A 629 -6.49 -0.87 23.27
CA LEU A 629 -7.42 -1.54 24.18
C LEU A 629 -8.02 -0.55 25.19
N ALA A 630 -7.19 0.29 25.81
CA ALA A 630 -7.65 1.31 26.73
C ALA A 630 -8.64 2.28 26.05
N GLU A 631 -8.35 2.70 24.82
CA GLU A 631 -9.26 3.54 24.02
C GLU A 631 -10.61 2.86 23.71
N LEU A 632 -10.65 1.53 23.57
CA LEU A 632 -11.91 0.80 23.37
C LEU A 632 -12.75 0.75 24.65
N LEU A 633 -12.11 0.52 25.79
CA LEU A 633 -12.78 0.34 27.08
C LEU A 633 -13.26 1.66 27.70
N LEU A 634 -12.57 2.77 27.43
CA LEU A 634 -12.82 4.07 28.08
C LEU A 634 -13.75 5.01 27.29
N ARG A 635 -14.47 4.52 26.28
CA ARG A 635 -15.39 5.35 25.46
C ARG A 635 -16.65 5.77 26.27
N PRO A 636 -17.16 7.01 26.10
CA PRO A 636 -18.33 7.50 26.85
C PRO A 636 -19.67 6.83 26.44
N LYS A 637 -20.58 6.65 27.42
CA LYS A 637 -21.80 5.81 27.36
C LYS A 637 -22.99 6.31 26.51
N THR A 638 -22.98 7.51 25.91
CA THR A 638 -24.23 8.18 25.43
C THR A 638 -24.56 8.08 23.93
N GLN A 639 -24.31 6.96 23.23
CA GLN A 639 -24.77 6.79 21.84
C GLN A 639 -25.29 5.38 21.55
N ASP A 640 -26.62 5.21 21.67
CA ASP A 640 -27.37 4.05 21.14
C ASP A 640 -27.49 4.13 19.61
N ALA A 641 -26.54 3.48 18.94
CA ALA A 641 -26.70 2.70 17.72
C ALA A 641 -25.33 2.07 17.44
N CYS A 642 -25.30 0.78 17.09
CA CYS A 642 -24.06 0.10 16.72
C CYS A 642 -23.26 0.97 15.72
N PRO A 643 -22.00 1.32 15.99
CA PRO A 643 -21.23 2.13 15.09
C PRO A 643 -20.93 1.30 13.84
N LYS A 644 -21.40 1.76 12.68
CA LYS A 644 -20.69 1.54 11.41
C LYS A 644 -19.22 1.75 11.69
N ALA A 645 -18.42 0.69 11.59
CA ALA A 645 -17.04 0.61 12.04
C ALA A 645 -16.26 1.91 11.80
N ALA A 646 -16.19 2.73 12.85
CA ALA A 646 -15.30 3.88 12.92
C ALA A 646 -13.94 3.37 13.40
N VAL A 647 -13.18 2.81 12.46
CA VAL A 647 -11.77 3.21 12.35
C VAL A 647 -11.81 4.49 11.53
N SER A 648 -11.93 5.64 12.20
CA SER A 648 -11.89 6.94 11.55
C SER A 648 -11.32 7.99 12.49
N ALA A 649 -10.16 8.50 12.09
CA ALA A 649 -9.60 9.81 12.42
C ALA A 649 -8.90 9.98 13.79
N ALA A 650 -7.61 9.59 13.84
CA ALA A 650 -6.61 10.61 14.13
C ALA A 650 -6.94 11.83 13.27
N LYS A 651 -7.31 12.95 13.92
CA LYS A 651 -7.84 14.20 13.33
C LYS A 651 -7.68 14.30 11.81
N ALA A 652 -8.80 14.44 11.12
CA ALA A 652 -8.86 14.84 9.73
C ALA A 652 -7.94 16.05 9.49
N ARG A 653 -6.73 15.76 8.99
CA ARG A 653 -6.19 16.53 7.88
C ARG A 653 -7.22 16.41 6.75
N PRO A 654 -7.44 17.48 5.96
CA PRO A 654 -8.33 17.42 4.80
C PRO A 654 -8.01 16.14 4.00
N ALA A 655 -9.04 15.35 3.68
CA ALA A 655 -8.89 14.04 3.06
C ALA A 655 -7.97 14.13 1.84
N MET A 656 -6.81 13.47 1.90
CA MET A 656 -5.98 13.29 0.72
C MET A 656 -6.53 12.09 -0.08
N PRO A 657 -6.77 12.24 -1.39
CA PRO A 657 -7.33 11.17 -2.21
C PRO A 657 -6.41 9.94 -2.24
N ASN A 658 -7.01 8.74 -2.35
CA ASN A 658 -6.28 7.47 -2.54
C ASN A 658 -5.31 7.59 -3.73
N ARG A 659 -4.02 7.27 -3.52
CA ARG A 659 -2.96 7.50 -4.52
C ARG A 659 -2.64 6.29 -5.39
N VAL A 660 -2.89 5.05 -4.95
CA VAL A 660 -2.54 3.85 -5.72
C VAL A 660 -3.65 2.79 -5.79
N TYR A 661 -3.66 2.00 -6.87
CA TYR A 661 -4.68 0.98 -7.17
C TYR A 661 -4.03 -0.33 -7.65
N CYS A 662 -4.49 -1.46 -7.13
CA CYS A 662 -4.02 -2.78 -7.59
C CYS A 662 -5.03 -3.38 -8.59
N PRO A 663 -4.65 -3.63 -9.86
CA PRO A 663 -5.58 -4.17 -10.86
C PRO A 663 -5.95 -5.64 -10.60
N ILE A 664 -5.10 -6.41 -9.93
CA ILE A 664 -5.33 -7.83 -9.63
C ILE A 664 -6.39 -8.05 -8.54
N CYS A 665 -6.27 -7.37 -7.39
CA CYS A 665 -7.23 -7.51 -6.28
C CYS A 665 -8.28 -6.40 -6.23
N ARG A 666 -8.18 -5.40 -7.12
CA ARG A 666 -9.04 -4.23 -7.19
C ARG A 666 -9.04 -3.33 -5.94
N GLY A 667 -8.02 -3.48 -5.08
CA GLY A 667 -7.86 -2.67 -3.87
C GLY A 667 -7.30 -1.27 -4.17
N ARG A 668 -7.72 -0.27 -3.40
CA ARG A 668 -7.19 1.11 -3.43
C ARG A 668 -6.48 1.41 -2.12
N PHE A 669 -5.30 2.03 -2.21
CA PHE A 669 -4.41 2.25 -1.07
C PHE A 669 -3.78 3.64 -1.13
N GLN A 670 -3.28 4.12 0.02
CA GLN A 670 -2.47 5.34 0.09
C GLN A 670 -1.08 5.14 -0.53
N GLN A 671 -0.53 3.94 -0.38
CA GLN A 671 0.67 3.47 -1.06
C GLN A 671 0.70 1.94 -1.01
N PHE A 672 1.52 1.33 -1.86
CA PHE A 672 1.90 -0.07 -1.70
C PHE A 672 3.04 -0.19 -0.69
N LEU A 673 3.27 -1.38 -0.15
CA LEU A 673 4.35 -1.64 0.80
C LEU A 673 5.70 -1.72 0.07
N PRO A 674 6.83 -1.34 0.72
CA PRO A 674 8.15 -1.57 0.15
C PRO A 674 8.48 -3.07 0.00
N PHE A 675 9.24 -3.45 -1.04
CA PHE A 675 9.64 -4.86 -1.28
C PHE A 675 10.91 -4.99 -2.12
N GLY A 676 11.74 -5.99 -1.82
CA GLY A 676 13.03 -6.27 -2.49
C GLY A 676 14.27 -6.03 -1.61
N LYS A 677 15.47 -6.25 -2.17
CA LYS A 677 16.77 -5.97 -1.52
C LYS A 677 17.67 -5.16 -2.47
N PRO A 678 17.93 -3.86 -2.20
CA PRO A 678 17.31 -3.04 -1.15
C PRO A 678 15.78 -2.87 -1.39
N PRO A 679 15.01 -2.56 -0.34
CA PRO A 679 13.55 -2.45 -0.45
C PRO A 679 13.16 -1.30 -1.37
N ARG A 680 12.44 -1.64 -2.46
CA ARG A 680 11.92 -0.66 -3.40
C ARG A 680 10.61 -0.11 -2.85
N PRO A 681 10.41 1.21 -2.75
CA PRO A 681 9.21 1.80 -2.17
C PRO A 681 7.98 1.55 -3.05
N SER A 682 6.80 1.32 -2.43
CA SER A 682 5.53 1.13 -3.15
C SER A 682 5.51 -0.03 -4.15
N ALA A 683 6.11 -1.16 -3.79
CA ALA A 683 6.27 -2.33 -4.64
C ALA A 683 5.18 -3.41 -4.44
N LEU A 684 4.87 -3.75 -3.19
CA LEU A 684 4.03 -4.89 -2.81
C LEU A 684 2.61 -4.46 -2.43
N CYS A 685 1.60 -5.06 -3.06
CA CYS A 685 0.21 -4.86 -2.68
C CYS A 685 -0.09 -5.49 -1.32
N PRO A 686 -0.64 -4.76 -0.34
CA PRO A 686 -0.89 -5.29 1.01
C PRO A 686 -2.03 -6.32 1.07
N THR A 687 -2.83 -6.45 0.00
CA THR A 687 -3.99 -7.37 -0.03
C THR A 687 -3.69 -8.67 -0.77
N CYS A 688 -3.13 -8.60 -1.98
CA CYS A 688 -2.87 -9.81 -2.78
C CYS A 688 -1.38 -10.12 -2.95
N SER A 689 -0.50 -9.37 -2.30
CA SER A 689 0.95 -9.52 -2.42
C SER A 689 1.49 -9.41 -3.85
N SER A 690 0.75 -8.78 -4.76
CA SER A 690 1.24 -8.52 -6.12
C SER A 690 2.38 -7.51 -6.12
N LEU A 691 3.36 -7.73 -6.99
CA LEU A 691 4.46 -6.81 -7.25
C LEU A 691 4.17 -5.94 -8.48
N GLU A 692 5.01 -4.95 -8.71
CA GLU A 692 4.87 -4.00 -9.83
C GLU A 692 4.74 -4.71 -11.18
N ARG A 693 5.53 -5.77 -11.39
CA ARG A 693 5.52 -6.59 -12.62
C ARG A 693 4.26 -7.42 -12.78
N HIS A 694 3.70 -7.98 -11.70
CA HIS A 694 2.47 -8.77 -11.77
C HIS A 694 1.29 -7.84 -12.11
N ARG A 695 1.27 -6.63 -11.52
CA ARG A 695 0.26 -5.61 -11.85
C ARG A 695 0.39 -5.14 -13.30
N ALA A 696 1.62 -4.97 -13.79
CA ALA A 696 1.87 -4.56 -15.17
C ALA A 696 1.38 -5.62 -16.17
N LEU A 697 1.71 -6.89 -15.92
CA LEU A 697 1.22 -8.00 -16.72
C LEU A 697 -0.30 -8.11 -16.68
N TRP A 698 -0.92 -8.11 -15.49
CA TRP A 698 -2.37 -8.23 -15.36
C TRP A 698 -3.09 -7.11 -16.10
N ALA A 699 -2.68 -5.86 -15.88
CA ALA A 699 -3.25 -4.71 -16.56
C ALA A 699 -3.04 -4.79 -18.08
N PHE A 700 -1.92 -5.35 -18.54
CA PHE A 700 -1.62 -5.50 -19.96
C PHE A 700 -2.54 -6.57 -20.57
N LEU A 701 -2.64 -7.74 -19.96
CA LEU A 701 -3.50 -8.82 -20.43
C LEU A 701 -4.97 -8.42 -20.42
N GLU A 702 -5.43 -7.71 -19.39
CA GLU A 702 -6.82 -7.26 -19.25
C GLU A 702 -7.22 -6.22 -20.29
N ARG A 703 -6.29 -5.35 -20.71
CA ARG A 703 -6.62 -4.17 -21.53
C ARG A 703 -6.14 -4.23 -22.96
N ARG A 704 -5.13 -5.04 -23.25
CA ARG A 704 -4.43 -5.07 -24.55
C ARG A 704 -4.51 -6.43 -25.24
N THR A 705 -5.15 -7.42 -24.62
CA THR A 705 -5.25 -8.78 -25.17
C THR A 705 -6.64 -9.36 -24.92
N ASP A 706 -6.98 -10.42 -25.65
CA ASP A 706 -8.19 -11.22 -25.47
C ASP A 706 -7.98 -12.40 -24.49
N PHE A 707 -6.87 -12.39 -23.73
CA PHE A 707 -6.43 -13.51 -22.89
C PHE A 707 -7.49 -13.97 -21.87
N PHE A 708 -8.27 -13.05 -21.30
CA PHE A 708 -9.35 -13.37 -20.36
C PHE A 708 -10.72 -13.58 -21.01
N ALA A 709 -10.87 -13.33 -22.31
CA ALA A 709 -12.14 -13.41 -23.02
C ALA A 709 -12.49 -14.83 -23.49
N SER A 710 -11.56 -15.78 -23.37
CA SER A 710 -11.72 -17.15 -23.87
C SER A 710 -12.10 -18.14 -22.76
N PRO A 711 -13.41 -18.39 -22.52
CA PRO A 711 -13.83 -19.40 -21.56
C PRO A 711 -13.32 -20.79 -21.99
N GLY A 712 -12.52 -21.43 -21.14
CA GLY A 712 -11.96 -22.76 -21.41
C GLY A 712 -10.53 -22.78 -21.98
N LEU A 713 -9.83 -21.65 -22.00
CA LEU A 713 -8.42 -21.57 -22.39
C LEU A 713 -7.56 -22.51 -21.53
N ARG A 714 -6.74 -23.37 -22.16
CA ARG A 714 -5.79 -24.25 -21.47
C ARG A 714 -4.48 -23.52 -21.26
N LEU A 715 -4.23 -23.08 -20.02
CA LEU A 715 -3.06 -22.31 -19.61
C LEU A 715 -2.09 -23.18 -18.80
N LEU A 716 -0.84 -23.26 -19.26
CA LEU A 716 0.28 -23.77 -18.45
C LEU A 716 1.03 -22.60 -17.82
N HIS A 717 1.18 -22.56 -16.50
CA HIS A 717 1.86 -21.49 -15.77
C HIS A 717 3.04 -22.05 -14.97
N PHE A 718 4.25 -21.61 -15.32
CA PHE A 718 5.49 -21.99 -14.63
C PHE A 718 5.79 -21.11 -13.41
N ALA A 719 6.21 -21.73 -12.31
CA ALA A 719 6.54 -21.05 -11.04
C ALA A 719 5.43 -20.11 -10.55
N PRO A 720 4.22 -20.65 -10.26
CA PRO A 720 3.01 -19.84 -10.13
C PRO A 720 3.10 -18.80 -9.01
N GLU A 721 3.02 -17.52 -9.36
CA GLU A 721 2.97 -16.48 -8.33
C GLU A 721 1.59 -16.47 -7.66
N ALA A 722 1.58 -16.55 -6.33
CA ALA A 722 0.35 -16.68 -5.53
C ALA A 722 -0.72 -15.61 -5.84
N CYS A 723 -0.30 -14.39 -6.21
CA CYS A 723 -1.22 -13.31 -6.54
C CYS A 723 -1.97 -13.52 -7.86
N LEU A 724 -1.42 -14.30 -8.80
CA LEU A 724 -2.01 -14.62 -10.09
C LEU A 724 -2.70 -15.98 -10.08
N GLU A 725 -2.11 -16.97 -9.39
CA GLU A 725 -2.59 -18.35 -9.36
C GLU A 725 -4.08 -18.44 -8.96
N GLY A 726 -4.46 -17.84 -7.83
CA GLY A 726 -5.84 -17.88 -7.35
C GLY A 726 -6.83 -17.29 -8.36
N ARG A 727 -6.41 -16.25 -9.10
CA ARG A 727 -7.24 -15.60 -10.11
C ARG A 727 -7.34 -16.41 -11.40
N PHE A 728 -6.23 -16.98 -11.87
CA PHE A 728 -6.24 -17.84 -13.06
C PHE A 728 -7.02 -19.14 -12.81
N ARG A 729 -6.93 -19.70 -11.60
CA ARG A 729 -7.71 -20.89 -11.20
C ARG A 729 -9.22 -20.59 -11.18
N GLU A 730 -9.61 -19.39 -10.72
CA GLU A 730 -11.01 -18.92 -10.77
C GLU A 730 -11.51 -18.73 -12.22
N LEU A 731 -10.68 -18.12 -13.08
CA LEU A 731 -11.04 -17.76 -14.46
C LEU A 731 -11.07 -18.95 -15.42
N PHE A 732 -10.03 -19.79 -15.41
CA PHE A 732 -9.84 -20.86 -16.40
C PHE A 732 -10.23 -22.25 -15.85
N LYS A 733 -10.47 -22.37 -14.53
CA LYS A 733 -10.91 -23.59 -13.87
C LYS A 733 -10.01 -24.78 -14.24
N ASN A 734 -10.59 -25.85 -14.77
CA ASN A 734 -9.88 -27.07 -15.16
C ASN A 734 -8.91 -26.89 -16.34
N GLY A 735 -8.94 -25.74 -17.02
CA GLY A 735 -7.98 -25.39 -18.07
C GLY A 735 -6.65 -24.85 -17.53
N TYR A 736 -6.54 -24.54 -16.24
CA TYR A 736 -5.33 -24.00 -15.65
C TYR A 736 -4.48 -25.09 -15.01
N VAL A 737 -3.22 -25.21 -15.45
CA VAL A 737 -2.23 -26.15 -14.95
C VAL A 737 -0.99 -25.38 -14.52
N THR A 738 -0.55 -25.58 -13.28
CA THR A 738 0.69 -25.03 -12.75
C THR A 738 1.83 -26.04 -12.86
N ALA A 739 3.04 -25.55 -13.15
CA ALA A 739 4.24 -26.37 -13.26
C ALA A 739 5.43 -25.73 -12.55
N ASP A 740 6.17 -26.51 -11.77
CA ASP A 740 7.42 -26.04 -11.14
C ASP A 740 8.37 -27.22 -10.95
N LEU A 741 9.68 -26.98 -10.94
CA LEU A 741 10.67 -28.06 -10.75
C LEU A 741 10.75 -28.51 -9.27
N LEU A 742 10.53 -27.59 -8.34
CA LEU A 742 10.82 -27.76 -6.91
C LEU A 742 9.60 -27.48 -6.01
N ASP A 743 8.63 -26.68 -6.44
CA ASP A 743 7.43 -26.36 -5.65
C ASP A 743 6.45 -27.55 -5.62
N PRO A 744 6.26 -28.19 -4.46
CA PRO A 744 5.35 -29.33 -4.34
C PRO A 744 3.87 -28.95 -4.50
N ARG A 745 3.52 -27.66 -4.50
CA ARG A 745 2.15 -27.16 -4.66
C ARG A 745 1.74 -27.03 -6.13
N ALA A 746 2.70 -27.03 -7.05
CA ALA A 746 2.39 -27.02 -8.47
C ALA A 746 1.62 -28.29 -8.85
N ASP A 747 0.62 -28.18 -9.72
CA ASP A 747 -0.17 -29.31 -10.19
C ASP A 747 0.72 -30.37 -10.86
N VAL A 748 1.86 -29.93 -11.42
CA VAL A 748 2.85 -30.79 -12.06
C VAL A 748 4.27 -30.41 -11.66
N GLN A 749 5.03 -31.36 -11.11
CA GLN A 749 6.47 -31.19 -10.95
C GLN A 749 7.17 -31.41 -12.30
N ALA A 750 7.73 -30.37 -12.91
CA ALA A 750 8.22 -30.42 -14.29
C ALA A 750 9.57 -29.71 -14.48
N ASP A 751 10.51 -30.38 -15.17
CA ASP A 751 11.67 -29.75 -15.76
C ASP A 751 11.26 -29.08 -17.07
N ILE A 752 11.38 -27.75 -17.15
CA ILE A 752 11.01 -26.97 -18.33
C ILE A 752 11.81 -27.35 -19.58
N THR A 753 12.97 -27.99 -19.45
CA THR A 753 13.75 -28.52 -20.57
C THR A 753 13.30 -29.90 -21.04
N ASN A 754 12.34 -30.52 -20.36
CA ASN A 754 11.79 -31.84 -20.68
C ASN A 754 10.37 -32.00 -20.13
N LEU A 755 9.39 -31.40 -20.81
CA LEU A 755 8.00 -31.39 -20.34
C LEU A 755 7.30 -32.71 -20.65
N GLN A 756 6.69 -33.32 -19.63
CA GLN A 756 5.91 -34.55 -19.75
C GLN A 756 4.57 -34.42 -20.50
N PHE A 757 4.27 -33.24 -21.03
CA PHE A 757 3.05 -32.99 -21.79
C PHE A 757 3.22 -33.38 -23.26
N PRO A 758 2.19 -33.95 -23.91
CA PRO A 758 2.16 -34.12 -25.36
C PRO A 758 2.30 -32.79 -26.11
N ASP A 759 2.65 -32.88 -27.39
CA ASP A 759 2.67 -31.71 -28.29
C ASP A 759 1.28 -31.05 -28.35
N ALA A 760 1.24 -29.71 -28.44
CA ALA A 760 0.00 -28.93 -28.56
C ALA A 760 -1.03 -29.13 -27.43
N SER A 761 -0.56 -29.41 -26.21
CA SER A 761 -1.40 -29.60 -25.03
C SER A 761 -2.05 -28.33 -24.49
N PHE A 762 -1.46 -27.15 -24.74
CA PHE A 762 -1.90 -25.89 -24.15
C PHE A 762 -2.16 -24.79 -25.19
N ASP A 763 -3.19 -23.98 -24.95
CA ASP A 763 -3.54 -22.84 -25.80
C ASP A 763 -2.70 -21.60 -25.43
N ALA A 764 -2.30 -21.51 -24.15
CA ALA A 764 -1.33 -20.53 -23.70
C ALA A 764 -0.32 -21.09 -22.68
N VAL A 765 0.85 -20.47 -22.64
CA VAL A 765 1.89 -20.72 -21.64
C VAL A 765 2.27 -19.39 -21.00
N TYR A 766 2.40 -19.35 -19.68
CA TYR A 766 2.97 -18.21 -18.96
C TYR A 766 4.25 -18.66 -18.24
N CYS A 767 5.36 -18.00 -18.57
CA CYS A 767 6.70 -18.33 -18.08
C CYS A 767 7.43 -17.04 -17.70
N SER A 768 7.39 -16.69 -16.42
CA SER A 768 7.90 -15.43 -15.89
C SER A 768 9.02 -15.69 -14.89
N HIS A 769 10.20 -15.10 -15.14
CA HIS A 769 11.37 -15.22 -14.27
C HIS A 769 11.83 -16.66 -13.98
N VAL A 770 11.76 -17.51 -15.00
CA VAL A 770 12.19 -18.92 -14.93
C VAL A 770 13.42 -19.20 -15.79
N LEU A 771 13.48 -18.64 -17.00
CA LEU A 771 14.50 -19.01 -17.98
C LEU A 771 15.92 -18.62 -17.55
N GLU A 772 16.10 -17.57 -16.75
CA GLU A 772 17.39 -17.13 -16.22
C GLU A 772 18.03 -18.13 -15.25
N HIS A 773 17.25 -19.09 -14.74
CA HIS A 773 17.70 -20.18 -13.86
C HIS A 773 18.09 -21.44 -14.64
N VAL A 774 17.74 -21.54 -15.92
CA VAL A 774 17.81 -22.78 -16.70
C VAL A 774 19.12 -22.82 -17.50
N PRO A 775 20.07 -23.74 -17.24
CA PRO A 775 21.35 -23.78 -17.98
C PRO A 775 21.20 -23.86 -19.50
N ASP A 776 20.19 -24.58 -20.02
CA ASP A 776 19.87 -24.65 -21.46
C ASP A 776 18.50 -24.01 -21.73
N ASP A 777 18.46 -22.68 -21.81
CA ASP A 777 17.22 -21.94 -22.11
C ASP A 777 16.68 -22.24 -23.49
N ARG A 778 17.53 -22.44 -24.49
CA ARG A 778 17.10 -22.76 -25.85
C ARG A 778 16.30 -24.06 -25.87
N LYS A 779 16.70 -25.07 -25.10
CA LYS A 779 15.91 -26.30 -24.95
C LYS A 779 14.58 -26.04 -24.24
N ALA A 780 14.58 -25.24 -23.17
CA ALA A 780 13.34 -24.83 -22.52
C ALA A 780 12.38 -24.10 -23.47
N MET A 781 12.87 -23.12 -24.23
CA MET A 781 12.07 -22.37 -25.22
C MET A 781 11.50 -23.30 -26.31
N ARG A 782 12.27 -24.31 -26.78
CA ARG A 782 11.75 -25.33 -27.71
C ARG A 782 10.66 -26.19 -27.09
N GLU A 783 10.77 -26.55 -25.81
CA GLU A 783 9.73 -27.28 -25.10
C GLU A 783 8.47 -26.43 -24.91
N LEU A 784 8.61 -25.15 -24.54
CA LEU A 784 7.48 -24.21 -24.50
C LEU A 784 6.79 -24.13 -25.85
N HIS A 785 7.56 -24.04 -26.94
CA HIS A 785 7.03 -24.04 -28.29
C HIS A 785 6.35 -25.38 -28.63
N ARG A 786 6.92 -26.52 -28.24
CA ARG A 786 6.38 -27.85 -28.53
C ARG A 786 5.00 -28.06 -27.90
N VAL A 787 4.83 -27.76 -26.61
CA VAL A 787 3.58 -27.98 -25.87
C VAL A 787 2.47 -26.99 -26.24
N LEU A 788 2.81 -25.88 -26.88
CA LEU A 788 1.84 -24.90 -27.33
C LEU A 788 1.05 -25.38 -28.56
N ALA A 789 -0.25 -25.14 -28.59
CA ALA A 789 -1.13 -25.42 -29.71
C ALA A 789 -0.83 -24.49 -30.89
N LYS A 790 -1.35 -24.84 -32.08
CA LYS A 790 -1.24 -23.97 -33.26
C LYS A 790 -1.91 -22.62 -32.96
N ASP A 791 -1.22 -21.53 -33.28
CA ASP A 791 -1.61 -20.14 -32.98
C ASP A 791 -1.65 -19.78 -31.48
N GLY A 792 -1.26 -20.72 -30.61
CA GLY A 792 -1.21 -20.49 -29.17
C GLY A 792 -0.19 -19.43 -28.77
N LEU A 793 -0.35 -18.92 -27.55
CA LEU A 793 0.42 -17.79 -27.03
C LEU A 793 1.29 -18.19 -25.83
N ALA A 794 2.60 -18.05 -25.94
CA ALA A 794 3.51 -18.07 -24.80
C ALA A 794 3.81 -16.62 -24.36
N ILE A 795 3.61 -16.32 -23.08
CA ILE A 795 3.96 -15.05 -22.45
C ILE A 795 5.24 -15.28 -21.66
N VAL A 796 6.33 -14.67 -22.10
CA VAL A 796 7.66 -14.82 -21.49
C VAL A 796 8.11 -13.51 -20.88
N MET A 797 8.62 -13.55 -19.64
CA MET A 797 9.22 -12.40 -18.97
C MET A 797 10.55 -12.83 -18.32
N VAL A 798 11.61 -12.04 -18.52
CA VAL A 798 12.96 -12.30 -18.01
C VAL A 798 13.64 -11.00 -17.57
N PRO A 799 14.60 -11.03 -16.64
CA PRO A 799 15.36 -9.86 -16.25
C PRO A 799 16.28 -9.42 -17.39
N LEU A 800 16.11 -8.17 -17.85
CA LEU A 800 16.86 -7.60 -18.97
C LEU A 800 17.91 -6.57 -18.55
N ARG A 801 19.09 -6.65 -19.19
CA ARG A 801 20.19 -5.71 -19.04
C ARG A 801 20.96 -5.57 -20.35
N GLY A 802 20.74 -4.45 -21.04
CA GLY A 802 21.45 -4.14 -22.28
C GLY A 802 20.92 -4.90 -23.50
N GLN A 803 21.74 -4.96 -24.55
CA GLN A 803 21.35 -5.54 -25.85
C GLN A 803 21.71 -7.02 -25.98
N VAL A 804 22.79 -7.45 -25.31
CA VAL A 804 23.37 -8.80 -25.46
C VAL A 804 23.30 -9.53 -24.13
N THR A 805 22.90 -10.80 -24.17
CA THR A 805 22.79 -11.66 -22.99
C THR A 805 24.18 -11.92 -22.40
N ASP A 806 24.34 -11.58 -21.12
CA ASP A 806 25.53 -11.92 -20.34
C ASP A 806 25.34 -13.33 -19.76
N GLU A 807 26.11 -14.29 -20.25
CA GLU A 807 26.01 -15.71 -19.91
C GLU A 807 27.40 -16.35 -19.85
N ASP A 808 27.65 -17.07 -18.77
CA ASP A 808 28.89 -17.82 -18.55
C ASP A 808 28.61 -19.00 -17.60
N LEU A 809 28.29 -20.15 -18.21
CA LEU A 809 27.93 -21.37 -17.47
C LEU A 809 29.11 -21.95 -16.66
N SER A 810 30.34 -21.49 -16.89
CA SER A 810 31.50 -21.90 -16.08
C SER A 810 31.47 -21.27 -14.67
N VAL A 811 30.75 -20.16 -14.50
CA VAL A 811 30.52 -19.53 -13.20
C VAL A 811 29.54 -20.37 -12.40
N THR A 812 30.06 -21.16 -11.46
CA THR A 812 29.28 -22.06 -10.60
C THR A 812 29.20 -21.59 -9.14
N ALA A 813 30.07 -20.65 -8.73
CA ALA A 813 30.08 -20.10 -7.38
C ALA A 813 28.86 -19.17 -7.15
N PRO A 814 28.02 -19.43 -6.13
CA PRO A 814 26.80 -18.65 -5.85
C PRO A 814 27.06 -17.15 -5.61
N GLU A 815 28.17 -16.80 -4.96
CA GLU A 815 28.56 -15.42 -4.72
C GLU A 815 28.89 -14.68 -6.01
N GLU A 816 29.57 -15.34 -6.95
CA GLU A 816 29.93 -14.75 -8.24
C GLU A 816 28.70 -14.65 -9.16
N ARG A 817 27.79 -15.62 -9.12
CA ARG A 817 26.47 -15.51 -9.77
C ARG A 817 25.66 -14.34 -9.23
N THR A 818 25.61 -14.17 -7.91
CA THR A 818 24.93 -13.02 -7.30
C THR A 818 25.55 -11.69 -7.75
N ARG A 819 26.88 -11.62 -7.84
CA ARG A 819 27.60 -10.43 -8.28
C ARG A 819 27.37 -10.11 -9.76
N ARG A 820 27.39 -11.12 -10.63
CA ARG A 820 27.28 -10.95 -12.09
C ARG A 820 25.83 -10.85 -12.56
N TYR A 821 24.97 -11.74 -12.06
CA TYR A 821 23.59 -11.94 -12.52
C TYR A 821 22.52 -11.47 -11.53
N GLY A 822 22.91 -10.94 -10.36
CA GLY A 822 21.99 -10.35 -9.38
C GLY A 822 21.34 -11.35 -8.41
N GLN A 823 21.42 -12.66 -8.70
CA GLN A 823 20.91 -13.72 -7.84
C GLN A 823 21.82 -14.96 -7.89
N TRP A 824 21.83 -15.73 -6.81
CA TRP A 824 22.80 -16.82 -6.59
C TRP A 824 22.63 -18.02 -7.53
N ASP A 825 21.42 -18.20 -8.06
CA ASP A 825 21.02 -19.30 -8.93
C ASP A 825 20.77 -18.88 -10.37
N HIS A 826 20.82 -17.58 -10.69
CA HIS A 826 20.82 -17.12 -12.08
C HIS A 826 22.09 -17.60 -12.78
N VAL A 827 21.94 -18.10 -14.00
CA VAL A 827 23.07 -18.50 -14.86
C VAL A 827 23.34 -17.48 -15.97
N ARG A 828 22.48 -16.46 -16.09
CA ARG A 828 22.57 -15.38 -17.08
C ARG A 828 21.78 -14.14 -16.66
N TYR A 829 22.06 -13.04 -17.33
CA TYR A 829 21.21 -11.85 -17.38
C TYR A 829 20.90 -11.55 -18.85
N TYR A 830 19.63 -11.53 -19.25
CA TYR A 830 19.27 -11.42 -20.66
C TYR A 830 19.55 -10.03 -21.23
N GLY A 831 19.95 -9.99 -22.50
CA GLY A 831 19.85 -8.80 -23.35
C GLY A 831 18.59 -8.86 -24.20
N LEU A 832 18.35 -7.83 -25.02
CA LEU A 832 17.25 -7.84 -26.00
C LEU A 832 17.42 -8.93 -27.09
N ASP A 833 18.62 -9.49 -27.25
CA ASP A 833 18.90 -10.71 -28.04
C ASP A 833 18.13 -11.96 -27.57
N VAL A 834 17.41 -11.91 -26.44
CA VAL A 834 16.43 -12.94 -26.07
C VAL A 834 15.32 -13.08 -27.11
N VAL A 835 15.00 -12.01 -27.85
CA VAL A 835 14.05 -12.07 -28.99
C VAL A 835 14.55 -13.05 -30.03
N ASP A 836 15.82 -12.95 -30.43
CA ASP A 836 16.44 -13.85 -31.40
C ASP A 836 16.43 -15.30 -30.90
N ARG A 837 16.75 -15.53 -29.61
CA ARG A 837 16.70 -16.87 -29.00
C ARG A 837 15.30 -17.49 -29.01
N LEU A 838 14.26 -16.70 -28.76
CA LEU A 838 12.86 -17.14 -28.82
C LEU A 838 12.42 -17.42 -30.26
N GLU A 839 12.87 -16.62 -31.23
CA GLU A 839 12.63 -16.85 -32.65
C GLU A 839 13.36 -18.11 -33.16
N GLU A 840 14.59 -18.36 -32.73
CA GLU A 840 15.34 -19.60 -32.98
C GLU A 840 14.59 -20.85 -32.49
N ALA A 841 13.84 -20.73 -31.38
CA ALA A 841 13.00 -21.80 -30.86
C ALA A 841 11.70 -22.03 -31.65
N GLY A 842 11.39 -21.16 -32.61
CA GLY A 842 10.26 -21.26 -33.54
C GLY A 842 9.10 -20.29 -33.27
N PHE A 843 9.24 -19.37 -32.32
CA PHE A 843 8.21 -18.38 -32.03
C PHE A 843 8.23 -17.20 -33.02
N ALA A 844 7.07 -16.60 -33.26
CA ALA A 844 6.97 -15.22 -33.71
C ALA A 844 6.84 -14.34 -32.47
N VAL A 845 7.79 -13.43 -32.24
CA VAL A 845 7.93 -12.72 -30.98
C VAL A 845 7.52 -11.26 -31.15
N GLN A 846 6.66 -10.77 -30.24
CA GLN A 846 6.38 -9.35 -30.07
C GLN A 846 6.88 -8.92 -28.70
N ALA A 847 7.91 -8.08 -28.68
CA ALA A 847 8.46 -7.49 -27.47
C ALA A 847 7.69 -6.21 -27.10
N VAL A 848 7.09 -6.19 -25.91
CA VAL A 848 6.31 -5.07 -25.39
C VAL A 848 7.00 -4.50 -24.17
N GLU A 849 7.38 -3.23 -24.24
CA GLU A 849 7.86 -2.48 -23.09
C GLU A 849 6.66 -1.97 -22.28
N THR A 850 6.50 -2.41 -21.03
CA THR A 850 5.32 -2.04 -20.22
C THR A 850 5.21 -0.53 -20.02
N ALA A 851 6.34 0.18 -19.95
CA ALA A 851 6.36 1.63 -19.82
C ALA A 851 5.72 2.37 -21.01
N LYS A 852 5.67 1.75 -22.20
CA LYS A 852 5.03 2.29 -23.40
C LYS A 852 3.58 1.84 -23.54
N ALA A 853 3.16 0.82 -22.79
CA ALA A 853 1.82 0.25 -22.87
C ALA A 853 0.77 0.98 -22.00
N PHE A 854 1.23 1.81 -21.06
CA PHE A 854 0.40 2.55 -20.10
C PHE A 854 0.79 4.03 -20.03
N THR A 855 -0.16 4.88 -19.66
CA THR A 855 0.10 6.31 -19.44
C THR A 855 0.95 6.54 -18.18
N PRO A 856 1.65 7.68 -18.05
CA PRO A 856 2.40 8.02 -16.84
C PRO A 856 1.56 7.99 -15.55
N ASP A 857 0.29 8.39 -15.65
CA ASP A 857 -0.64 8.39 -14.53
C ASP A 857 -1.05 6.98 -14.12
N GLU A 858 -1.25 6.07 -15.08
CA GLU A 858 -1.53 4.66 -14.79
C GLU A 858 -0.30 3.95 -14.22
N MET A 859 0.88 4.25 -14.76
CA MET A 859 2.16 3.79 -14.21
C MET A 859 2.32 4.26 -12.76
N ALA A 860 1.92 5.51 -12.44
CA ALA A 860 1.99 6.07 -11.10
C ALA A 860 0.90 5.51 -10.16
N LEU A 861 -0.34 5.41 -10.64
CA LEU A 861 -1.50 4.91 -9.90
C LEU A 861 -1.35 3.43 -9.58
N MET A 862 -0.96 2.61 -10.55
CA MET A 862 -0.82 1.17 -10.34
C MET A 862 0.59 0.75 -9.94
N ARG A 863 1.55 1.69 -9.87
CA ARG A 863 2.96 1.42 -9.57
C ARG A 863 3.48 0.24 -10.40
N LEU A 864 3.37 0.39 -11.72
CA LEU A 864 3.75 -0.64 -12.69
C LEU A 864 5.26 -0.64 -12.92
N SER A 865 5.85 -1.82 -13.15
CA SER A 865 7.26 -1.91 -13.52
C SER A 865 7.46 -1.48 -14.97
N ARG A 866 8.72 -1.21 -15.34
CA ARG A 866 9.14 -0.90 -16.72
C ARG A 866 9.80 -2.10 -17.40
N ASP A 867 9.32 -3.30 -17.07
CA ASP A 867 9.85 -4.54 -17.61
C ASP A 867 9.38 -4.75 -19.06
N TRP A 868 9.87 -5.83 -19.68
CA TRP A 868 9.43 -6.25 -21.00
C TRP A 868 8.57 -7.51 -20.91
N ILE A 869 7.52 -7.55 -21.73
CA ILE A 869 6.66 -8.72 -21.93
C ILE A 869 6.92 -9.22 -23.36
N PHE A 870 7.32 -10.48 -23.50
CA PHE A 870 7.53 -11.12 -24.80
C PHE A 870 6.34 -12.01 -25.14
N LEU A 871 5.51 -11.57 -26.08
CA LEU A 871 4.38 -12.34 -26.60
C LEU A 871 4.87 -13.22 -27.75
N CYS A 872 4.93 -14.52 -27.51
CA CYS A 872 5.56 -15.50 -28.39
C CYS A 872 4.49 -16.43 -28.99
N ARG A 873 4.22 -16.34 -30.30
CA ARG A 873 3.20 -17.16 -30.97
C ARG A 873 3.80 -18.30 -31.77
N LYS A 874 3.20 -19.49 -31.68
CA LYS A 874 3.57 -20.66 -32.50
C LYS A 874 2.91 -20.59 -33.88
N ARG A 875 3.72 -20.32 -34.93
CA ARG A 875 3.25 -20.35 -36.32
C ARG A 875 3.12 -21.80 -36.80
N GLY A 876 2.02 -22.15 -37.47
CA GLY A 876 1.88 -23.48 -38.08
C GLY A 876 2.84 -23.69 -39.27
N LYS A 877 3.46 -24.87 -39.39
CA LYS A 877 4.20 -25.27 -40.60
C LYS A 877 3.26 -25.30 -41.81
N ALA A 878 3.65 -24.64 -42.89
CA ALA A 878 2.96 -24.72 -44.18
C ALA A 878 2.99 -26.17 -44.70
N ARG A 879 1.82 -26.77 -44.94
CA ARG A 879 1.70 -27.99 -45.75
C ARG A 879 1.79 -27.58 -47.21
N GLN A 880 2.77 -28.15 -47.92
CA GLN A 880 2.80 -28.14 -49.38
C GLN A 880 1.66 -29.02 -49.90
N GLY A 881 0.87 -28.49 -50.84
CA GLY A 881 -0.09 -29.26 -51.63
C GLY A 881 -1.56 -28.94 -51.30
N GLU A 882 -2.15 -28.18 -52.24
CA GLU A 882 -3.57 -28.09 -52.58
C GLU A 882 -4.52 -27.24 -51.72
N GLY A 883 -5.12 -26.23 -52.38
CA GLY A 883 -6.39 -25.61 -52.00
C GLY A 883 -6.29 -24.36 -51.13
N THR A 884 -6.40 -23.20 -51.77
CA THR A 884 -6.40 -21.86 -51.17
C THR A 884 -7.52 -21.64 -50.14
N GLU A 885 -7.17 -21.47 -48.87
CA GLU A 885 -7.92 -20.72 -47.84
C GLU A 885 -6.95 -19.86 -46.98
N PRO A 886 -7.39 -18.71 -46.42
CA PRO A 886 -6.53 -17.54 -46.23
C PRO A 886 -5.78 -17.45 -44.89
N HIS A 887 -4.69 -16.65 -44.92
CA HIS A 887 -3.69 -16.31 -43.89
C HIS A 887 -4.25 -15.83 -42.53
N PRO A 888 -3.43 -15.66 -41.45
CA PRO A 888 -3.82 -15.13 -40.14
C PRO A 888 -4.36 -13.69 -40.17
N GLU A 889 -4.01 -12.91 -41.18
CA GLU A 889 -4.69 -11.65 -41.50
C GLU A 889 -6.19 -11.88 -41.76
N GLY A 890 -6.57 -13.04 -42.28
CA GLY A 890 -7.94 -13.49 -42.49
C GLY A 890 -8.73 -13.79 -41.21
N ARG A 891 -8.10 -14.10 -40.07
CA ARG A 891 -8.83 -14.31 -38.79
C ARG A 891 -9.12 -12.99 -38.08
N ALA A 892 -8.15 -12.08 -38.01
CA ALA A 892 -8.37 -10.71 -37.54
C ALA A 892 -9.29 -9.94 -38.49
N ALA A 893 -9.13 -10.11 -39.82
CA ALA A 893 -10.05 -9.58 -40.81
C ALA A 893 -11.43 -10.26 -40.74
N ALA A 894 -11.54 -11.55 -40.41
CA ALA A 894 -12.84 -12.20 -40.22
C ALA A 894 -13.55 -11.74 -38.95
N GLN A 895 -12.84 -11.52 -37.85
CA GLN A 895 -13.40 -10.96 -36.61
C GLN A 895 -13.77 -9.47 -36.80
N LYS A 896 -12.91 -8.67 -37.44
CA LYS A 896 -13.20 -7.30 -37.85
C LYS A 896 -14.40 -7.26 -38.80
N ALA A 897 -14.44 -8.14 -39.81
CA ALA A 897 -15.57 -8.24 -40.75
C ALA A 897 -16.86 -8.72 -40.06
N GLN A 898 -16.78 -9.63 -39.09
CA GLN A 898 -17.92 -10.10 -38.31
C GLN A 898 -18.46 -9.00 -37.39
N ALA A 899 -17.59 -8.25 -36.72
CA ALA A 899 -17.98 -7.10 -35.91
C ALA A 899 -18.58 -5.97 -36.76
N LEU A 900 -17.99 -5.68 -37.93
CA LEU A 900 -18.51 -4.70 -38.89
C LEU A 900 -19.87 -5.13 -39.45
N ARG A 901 -20.10 -6.42 -39.73
CA ARG A 901 -21.41 -6.95 -40.14
C ARG A 901 -22.45 -6.81 -39.03
N ALA A 902 -22.13 -7.22 -37.80
CA ALA A 902 -23.03 -7.10 -36.67
C ALA A 902 -23.39 -5.63 -36.36
N ALA A 903 -22.43 -4.71 -36.49
CA ALA A 903 -22.68 -3.28 -36.36
C ALA A 903 -23.59 -2.75 -37.48
N ALA A 904 -23.33 -3.13 -38.73
CA ALA A 904 -24.17 -2.75 -39.86
C ALA A 904 -25.63 -3.23 -39.66
N ASP A 905 -25.83 -4.47 -39.22
CA ASP A 905 -27.16 -5.04 -38.93
C ASP A 905 -27.85 -4.31 -37.77
N HIS A 906 -27.13 -4.00 -36.69
CA HIS A 906 -27.66 -3.22 -35.55
C HIS A 906 -28.18 -1.85 -36.03
N TRP A 907 -27.34 -1.11 -36.76
CA TRP A 907 -27.64 0.25 -37.22
C TRP A 907 -28.66 0.33 -38.35
N SER A 908 -28.97 -0.79 -38.99
CA SER A 908 -30.03 -0.98 -39.98
C SER A 908 -31.42 -1.24 -39.37
N THR A 909 -31.51 -1.63 -38.10
CA THR A 909 -32.81 -1.85 -37.44
C THR A 909 -33.39 -0.56 -36.85
N THR A 910 -34.44 -0.03 -37.46
CA THR A 910 -35.14 1.18 -37.00
C THR A 910 -35.92 0.93 -35.71
N ARG A 911 -35.68 1.70 -34.63
CA ARG A 911 -36.67 1.80 -33.52
C ARG A 911 -36.83 3.19 -32.87
N ALA A 912 -38.12 3.53 -32.80
CA ALA A 912 -38.89 4.30 -31.81
C ALA A 912 -38.80 5.85 -31.76
N LYS A 913 -39.99 6.43 -31.50
CA LYS A 913 -40.37 7.86 -31.43
C LYS A 913 -39.49 8.71 -30.48
N PRO A 914 -39.39 10.04 -30.69
CA PRO A 914 -38.42 10.88 -30.01
C PRO A 914 -38.78 11.08 -28.53
N ARG A 915 -37.94 10.53 -27.65
CA ARG A 915 -37.80 10.99 -26.26
C ARG A 915 -36.72 12.07 -26.26
N THR A 916 -36.93 13.19 -25.56
CA THR A 916 -35.90 14.24 -25.43
C THR A 916 -34.63 13.62 -24.86
N ARG A 917 -33.54 13.70 -25.62
CA ARG A 917 -32.20 13.29 -25.21
C ARG A 917 -31.37 14.52 -24.87
N TRP A 918 -30.27 14.36 -24.14
CA TRP A 918 -29.44 15.51 -23.72
C TRP A 918 -28.96 16.35 -24.91
N TRP A 919 -28.63 15.72 -26.03
CA TRP A 919 -28.19 16.39 -27.28
C TRP A 919 -29.33 17.03 -28.08
N MET A 920 -30.56 16.98 -27.56
CA MET A 920 -31.71 17.69 -28.10
C MET A 920 -32.15 18.84 -27.19
N HIS A 921 -31.61 18.92 -25.97
CA HIS A 921 -32.04 19.91 -24.99
C HIS A 921 -31.40 21.27 -25.27
N PRO A 922 -32.17 22.35 -25.52
CA PRO A 922 -31.62 23.64 -25.95
C PRO A 922 -30.60 24.24 -24.97
N ALA A 923 -30.86 24.18 -23.67
CA ALA A 923 -29.93 24.66 -22.64
C ALA A 923 -28.57 23.91 -22.65
N ILE A 924 -28.60 22.58 -22.77
CA ILE A 924 -27.38 21.76 -22.84
C ILE A 924 -26.60 22.10 -24.11
N LEU A 925 -27.29 22.20 -25.25
CA LEU A 925 -26.66 22.56 -26.53
C LEU A 925 -26.01 23.95 -26.48
N ARG A 926 -26.70 24.96 -25.94
CA ARG A 926 -26.13 26.31 -25.76
C ARG A 926 -24.91 26.30 -24.86
N HIS A 927 -24.94 25.53 -23.77
CA HIS A 927 -23.80 25.38 -22.86
C HIS A 927 -22.60 24.75 -23.57
N LEU A 928 -22.79 23.62 -24.26
CA LEU A 928 -21.73 22.94 -25.02
C LEU A 928 -21.17 23.84 -26.14
N ASN A 929 -22.04 24.56 -26.85
CA ASN A 929 -21.62 25.53 -27.86
C ASN A 929 -20.79 26.67 -27.27
N ALA A 930 -21.11 27.14 -26.05
CA ALA A 930 -20.32 28.13 -25.35
C ALA A 930 -18.94 27.60 -24.95
N LEU A 931 -18.85 26.36 -24.47
CA LEU A 931 -17.57 25.72 -24.12
C LEU A 931 -16.64 25.56 -25.34
N VAL A 932 -17.19 25.13 -26.48
CA VAL A 932 -16.40 24.83 -27.68
C VAL A 932 -16.13 26.07 -28.54
N GLY A 933 -17.16 26.88 -28.77
CA GLY A 933 -17.13 28.04 -29.68
C GLY A 933 -16.92 29.39 -29.00
N GLY A 934 -16.90 29.43 -27.66
CA GLY A 934 -16.77 30.65 -26.86
C GLY A 934 -18.03 31.51 -26.76
N GLN A 935 -19.15 31.08 -27.37
CA GLN A 935 -20.43 31.78 -27.33
C GLN A 935 -21.59 30.79 -27.27
N ALA A 936 -22.62 31.12 -26.48
CA ALA A 936 -23.85 30.32 -26.42
C ALA A 936 -24.64 30.50 -27.72
N GLU A 937 -24.92 29.39 -28.41
CA GLU A 937 -25.64 29.37 -29.68
C GLU A 937 -26.69 28.26 -29.71
N ASP A 938 -27.79 28.49 -30.42
CA ASP A 938 -28.82 27.48 -30.59
C ASP A 938 -28.46 26.45 -31.68
N GLY A 939 -28.97 25.24 -31.47
CA GLY A 939 -28.79 24.13 -32.40
C GLY A 939 -27.52 23.30 -32.14
N PRO A 940 -27.49 22.06 -32.64
CA PRO A 940 -26.38 21.16 -32.39
C PRO A 940 -25.13 21.63 -33.13
N TRP A 941 -23.97 21.51 -32.47
CA TRP A 941 -22.62 21.73 -33.01
C TRP A 941 -22.28 23.15 -33.50
N ALA A 942 -23.10 24.16 -33.22
CA ALA A 942 -22.84 25.54 -33.68
C ALA A 942 -21.48 26.08 -33.20
N GLY A 943 -21.10 25.78 -31.95
CA GLY A 943 -19.79 26.17 -31.41
C GLY A 943 -18.63 25.46 -32.10
N LEU A 944 -18.79 24.18 -32.46
CA LEU A 944 -17.82 23.40 -33.22
C LEU A 944 -17.64 23.98 -34.64
N GLU A 945 -18.75 24.28 -35.33
CA GLU A 945 -18.77 24.89 -36.66
C GLU A 945 -18.02 26.22 -36.68
N ARG A 946 -18.31 27.09 -35.70
CA ARG A 946 -17.63 28.38 -35.52
C ARG A 946 -16.13 28.20 -35.30
N ARG A 947 -15.74 27.25 -34.46
CA ARG A 947 -14.32 26.95 -34.19
C ARG A 947 -13.62 26.44 -35.44
N MET A 948 -14.24 25.51 -36.17
CA MET A 948 -13.74 24.99 -37.45
C MET A 948 -13.57 26.08 -38.50
N HIS A 949 -14.54 26.98 -38.63
CA HIS A 949 -14.42 28.14 -39.52
C HIS A 949 -13.19 29.00 -39.15
N GLY A 950 -12.97 29.24 -37.85
CA GLY A 950 -11.77 29.93 -37.36
C GLY A 950 -10.46 29.20 -37.65
N LEU A 951 -10.41 27.87 -37.57
CA LEU A 951 -9.20 27.07 -37.87
C LEU A 951 -8.77 27.16 -39.34
N SER A 952 -9.70 27.47 -40.24
CA SER A 952 -9.45 27.66 -41.67
C SER A 952 -9.14 29.12 -42.06
N ASP A 953 -8.94 30.01 -41.07
CA ASP A 953 -8.85 31.46 -41.26
C ASP A 953 -10.08 32.04 -42.01
N GLY A 954 -11.25 31.41 -41.84
CA GLY A 954 -12.49 31.77 -42.53
C GLY A 954 -12.54 31.42 -44.03
N ARG A 955 -11.56 30.69 -44.55
CA ARG A 955 -11.53 30.27 -45.97
C ARG A 955 -12.22 28.93 -46.23
N GLY A 956 -12.54 28.18 -45.18
CA GLY A 956 -13.05 26.82 -45.26
C GLY A 956 -11.97 25.80 -45.61
N PHE A 957 -12.26 24.52 -45.37
CA PHE A 957 -11.43 23.38 -45.78
C PHE A 957 -11.85 22.96 -47.19
N ALA A 958 -10.95 22.89 -48.18
CA ALA A 958 -11.36 22.59 -49.55
C ALA A 958 -11.81 21.13 -49.70
N ARG A 959 -11.11 20.19 -49.05
CA ARG A 959 -11.42 18.76 -49.09
C ARG A 959 -11.36 18.11 -47.71
N GLY A 960 -12.50 17.59 -47.27
CA GLY A 960 -12.67 16.85 -46.02
C GLY A 960 -12.83 15.35 -46.22
N LEU A 961 -12.50 14.59 -45.18
CA LEU A 961 -12.72 13.15 -45.06
C LEU A 961 -13.49 12.90 -43.76
N SER A 962 -14.60 12.17 -43.82
CA SER A 962 -15.34 11.71 -42.63
C SER A 962 -15.52 10.20 -42.68
N VAL A 963 -15.26 9.56 -41.55
CA VAL A 963 -15.35 8.10 -41.38
C VAL A 963 -16.50 7.78 -40.43
N ALA A 964 -17.30 6.77 -40.78
CA ALA A 964 -18.55 6.42 -40.11
C ALA A 964 -19.53 7.61 -40.06
N CYS A 965 -19.78 8.21 -41.24
CA CYS A 965 -20.62 9.41 -41.36
C CYS A 965 -22.12 9.16 -41.09
N GLY A 966 -22.55 7.91 -40.95
CA GLY A 966 -23.96 7.57 -40.79
C GLY A 966 -24.78 8.03 -42.00
N ASN A 967 -25.80 8.85 -41.75
CA ASN A 967 -26.61 9.47 -42.80
C ASN A 967 -26.02 10.80 -43.32
N ALA A 968 -24.78 11.14 -42.97
CA ALA A 968 -24.05 12.34 -43.33
C ALA A 968 -24.71 13.68 -42.92
N SER A 969 -25.67 13.67 -41.99
CA SER A 969 -26.38 14.90 -41.58
C SER A 969 -25.46 16.00 -41.06
N LYS A 970 -24.34 15.64 -40.42
CA LYS A 970 -23.34 16.57 -39.87
C LYS A 970 -22.48 17.16 -40.97
N GLU A 971 -22.00 16.31 -41.88
CA GLU A 971 -21.11 16.69 -42.97
C GLU A 971 -21.84 17.52 -44.03
N LEU A 972 -23.08 17.17 -44.37
CA LEU A 972 -23.91 17.96 -45.28
C LEU A 972 -24.14 19.37 -44.74
N ARG A 973 -24.30 19.53 -43.42
CA ARG A 973 -24.42 20.85 -42.78
C ARG A 973 -23.13 21.68 -42.90
N LEU A 974 -21.96 21.06 -42.78
CA LEU A 974 -20.67 21.71 -43.02
C LEU A 974 -20.50 22.13 -44.50
N LEU A 975 -20.97 21.31 -45.45
CA LEU A 975 -20.99 21.67 -46.88
C LEU A 975 -21.93 22.84 -47.16
N GLN A 976 -23.15 22.80 -46.60
CA GLN A 976 -24.16 23.84 -46.76
C GLN A 976 -23.67 25.20 -46.24
N LYS A 977 -22.95 25.21 -45.11
CA LYS A 977 -22.35 26.42 -44.53
C LYS A 977 -21.04 26.86 -45.18
N GLY A 978 -20.52 26.12 -46.16
CA GLY A 978 -19.25 26.43 -46.82
C GLY A 978 -18.01 26.27 -45.94
N ILE A 979 -18.13 25.64 -44.77
CA ILE A 979 -16.99 25.34 -43.90
C ILE A 979 -16.10 24.28 -44.53
N VAL A 980 -16.70 23.37 -45.31
CA VAL A 980 -15.99 22.38 -46.12
C VAL A 980 -16.46 22.46 -47.57
N GLY A 981 -15.53 22.43 -48.52
CA GLY A 981 -15.80 22.51 -49.95
C GLY A 981 -16.40 21.21 -50.48
N THR A 982 -15.70 20.10 -50.25
CA THR A 982 -16.10 18.74 -50.66
C THR A 982 -15.78 17.73 -49.55
N PHE A 983 -16.56 16.64 -49.47
CA PHE A 983 -16.31 15.54 -48.54
C PHE A 983 -16.21 14.19 -49.25
N ASP A 984 -15.25 13.37 -48.82
CA ASP A 984 -15.29 11.93 -49.01
C ASP A 984 -15.85 11.29 -47.72
N LEU A 985 -16.97 10.58 -47.84
CA LEU A 985 -17.81 10.10 -46.74
C LEU A 985 -17.86 8.58 -46.72
N PHE A 986 -17.39 7.97 -45.63
CA PHE A 986 -17.34 6.53 -45.49
C PHE A 986 -18.39 6.02 -44.51
N GLU A 987 -19.19 5.05 -44.93
CA GLU A 987 -20.19 4.39 -44.09
C GLU A 987 -20.32 2.91 -44.47
N ILE A 988 -20.47 2.05 -43.46
CA ILE A 988 -20.57 0.59 -43.62
C ILE A 988 -22.02 0.12 -43.80
N SER A 989 -23.01 0.86 -43.27
CA SER A 989 -24.44 0.58 -43.45
C SER A 989 -24.94 1.11 -44.80
N GLN A 990 -25.33 0.19 -45.68
CA GLN A 990 -25.90 0.50 -47.01
C GLN A 990 -27.16 1.37 -46.91
N GLU A 991 -28.00 1.13 -45.91
CA GLU A 991 -29.25 1.88 -45.72
C GLU A 991 -28.98 3.34 -45.31
N ARG A 992 -28.03 3.56 -44.39
CA ARG A 992 -27.61 4.91 -43.97
C ARG A 992 -26.92 5.66 -45.10
N LEU A 993 -26.10 4.96 -45.88
CA LEU A 993 -25.46 5.51 -47.07
C LEU A 993 -26.52 5.92 -48.12
N ALA A 994 -27.54 5.09 -48.35
CA ALA A 994 -28.64 5.40 -49.26
C ALA A 994 -29.45 6.62 -48.76
N ALA A 995 -29.74 6.68 -47.46
CA ALA A 995 -30.39 7.85 -46.84
C ALA A 995 -29.56 9.12 -46.98
N GLY A 996 -28.24 9.04 -46.75
CA GLY A 996 -27.31 10.17 -46.90
C GLY A 996 -27.21 10.66 -48.35
N LYS A 997 -27.14 9.74 -49.33
CA LYS A 997 -27.17 10.08 -50.76
C LYS A 997 -28.47 10.78 -51.17
N ALA A 998 -29.61 10.26 -50.71
CA ALA A 998 -30.91 10.86 -50.97
C ALA A 998 -31.02 12.26 -50.36
N GLU A 999 -30.51 12.44 -49.14
CA GLU A 999 -30.50 13.72 -48.44
C GLU A 999 -29.56 14.73 -49.11
N ALA A 1000 -28.36 14.31 -49.54
CA ALA A 1000 -27.44 15.14 -50.30
C ALA A 1000 -28.05 15.61 -51.62
N ALA A 1001 -28.75 14.73 -52.34
CA ALA A 1001 -29.48 15.09 -53.55
C ALA A 1001 -30.61 16.09 -53.25
N ARG A 1002 -31.38 15.86 -52.18
CA ARG A 1002 -32.46 16.75 -51.74
C ARG A 1002 -31.98 18.15 -51.39
N GLN A 1003 -30.79 18.27 -50.79
CA GLN A 1003 -30.16 19.55 -50.44
C GLN A 1003 -29.35 20.17 -51.59
N GLY A 1004 -29.23 19.53 -52.75
CA GLY A 1004 -28.43 20.02 -53.87
C GLY A 1004 -26.91 19.99 -53.62
N LEU A 1005 -26.44 19.04 -52.80
CA LEU A 1005 -25.04 18.89 -52.38
C LEU A 1005 -24.38 17.60 -52.91
N ALA A 1006 -25.07 16.85 -53.77
CA ALA A 1006 -24.61 15.54 -54.26
C ALA A 1006 -23.29 15.60 -55.05
N ASP A 1007 -23.00 16.72 -55.72
CA ASP A 1007 -21.75 16.98 -56.44
C ASP A 1007 -20.57 17.29 -55.50
N ARG A 1008 -20.85 17.60 -54.23
CA ARG A 1008 -19.86 17.97 -53.20
C ARG A 1008 -19.66 16.89 -52.13
N ALA A 1009 -20.39 15.78 -52.21
CA ALA A 1009 -20.33 14.68 -51.25
C ALA A 1009 -20.13 13.33 -51.96
N THR A 1010 -18.93 12.77 -51.88
CA THR A 1010 -18.62 11.44 -52.42
C THR A 1010 -18.86 10.38 -51.35
N PHE A 1011 -19.81 9.48 -51.59
CA PHE A 1011 -20.18 8.43 -50.63
C PHE A 1011 -19.53 7.09 -50.97
N HIS A 1012 -18.76 6.54 -50.04
CA HIS A 1012 -18.05 5.27 -50.13
C HIS A 1012 -18.70 4.22 -49.21
N ALA A 1013 -19.09 3.09 -49.79
CA ALA A 1013 -19.59 1.95 -49.04
C ALA A 1013 -18.41 1.07 -48.60
N GLY A 1014 -18.19 0.92 -47.29
CA GLY A 1014 -17.19 -0.01 -46.73
C GLY A 1014 -16.16 0.62 -45.82
N ASP A 1015 -15.15 -0.17 -45.47
CA ASP A 1015 -14.07 0.19 -44.54
C ASP A 1015 -13.12 1.24 -45.17
N ALA A 1016 -13.03 2.43 -44.58
CA ALA A 1016 -12.13 3.50 -45.02
C ALA A 1016 -10.66 3.10 -44.94
N PHE A 1017 -10.29 2.23 -43.99
CA PHE A 1017 -8.92 1.78 -43.77
C PHE A 1017 -8.41 0.86 -44.90
N ALA A 1018 -9.31 0.29 -45.70
CA ALA A 1018 -8.97 -0.60 -46.80
C ALA A 1018 -8.59 0.12 -48.10
N LEU A 1019 -8.78 1.45 -48.20
CA LEU A 1019 -8.47 2.22 -49.40
C LEU A 1019 -7.19 3.05 -49.22
N ASP A 1020 -6.35 3.05 -50.25
CA ASP A 1020 -5.27 4.03 -50.36
C ASP A 1020 -5.82 5.35 -50.90
N LEU A 1021 -5.94 6.34 -50.00
CA LEU A 1021 -6.46 7.66 -50.30
C LEU A 1021 -5.35 8.73 -50.39
N GLY A 1022 -4.08 8.36 -50.23
CA GLY A 1022 -2.95 9.32 -50.15
C GLY A 1022 -3.12 10.38 -49.05
N ASP A 1023 -2.29 11.43 -49.07
CA ASP A 1023 -2.22 12.49 -48.05
C ASP A 1023 -2.83 13.84 -48.50
N ARG A 1024 -3.93 13.78 -49.24
CA ARG A 1024 -4.50 14.94 -49.97
C ARG A 1024 -5.57 15.77 -49.23
N TYR A 1025 -5.87 15.46 -47.96
CA TYR A 1025 -7.01 16.07 -47.26
C TYR A 1025 -6.61 17.26 -46.40
N ASP A 1026 -7.47 18.28 -46.38
CA ASP A 1026 -7.34 19.46 -45.52
C ASP A 1026 -7.92 19.22 -44.14
N LEU A 1027 -8.92 18.34 -44.08
CA LEU A 1027 -9.68 18.02 -42.89
C LEU A 1027 -9.91 16.50 -42.80
N VAL A 1028 -9.61 15.91 -41.66
CA VAL A 1028 -10.18 14.62 -41.24
C VAL A 1028 -11.11 14.88 -40.06
N TYR A 1029 -12.37 14.48 -40.22
CA TYR A 1029 -13.46 14.83 -39.31
C TYR A 1029 -14.02 13.58 -38.65
N TRP A 1030 -14.01 13.57 -37.32
CA TRP A 1030 -14.60 12.54 -36.49
C TRP A 1030 -15.63 13.16 -35.56
N ASN A 1031 -16.93 12.84 -35.72
CA ASN A 1031 -17.93 13.37 -34.80
C ASN A 1031 -18.87 12.28 -34.33
N ASN A 1032 -18.77 11.94 -33.04
CA ASN A 1032 -19.50 10.87 -32.37
C ASN A 1032 -19.42 9.55 -33.15
N ALA A 1033 -18.20 9.18 -33.55
CA ALA A 1033 -17.88 8.07 -34.43
C ALA A 1033 -16.57 7.37 -34.04
N LEU A 1034 -15.59 8.11 -33.50
CA LEU A 1034 -14.27 7.57 -33.16
C LEU A 1034 -14.34 6.57 -32.00
N HIS A 1035 -15.27 6.74 -31.06
CA HIS A 1035 -15.53 5.75 -29.99
C HIS A 1035 -16.02 4.39 -30.49
N HIS A 1036 -16.44 4.28 -31.76
CA HIS A 1036 -16.78 2.99 -32.38
C HIS A 1036 -15.56 2.25 -32.95
N MET A 1037 -14.37 2.85 -32.95
CA MET A 1037 -13.16 2.21 -33.47
C MET A 1037 -12.65 1.15 -32.49
N LEU A 1038 -12.38 -0.04 -33.02
CA LEU A 1038 -11.79 -1.14 -32.24
C LEU A 1038 -10.32 -0.87 -31.87
N ASP A 1039 -9.65 -0.01 -32.63
CA ASP A 1039 -8.30 0.50 -32.35
C ASP A 1039 -8.31 2.01 -32.66
N ALA A 1040 -8.42 2.83 -31.60
CA ALA A 1040 -8.45 4.28 -31.73
C ALA A 1040 -7.09 4.83 -32.22
N ARG A 1041 -6.00 4.13 -31.90
CA ARG A 1041 -4.64 4.52 -32.30
C ARG A 1041 -4.43 4.34 -33.79
N GLU A 1042 -4.79 3.17 -34.33
CA GLU A 1042 -4.78 2.92 -35.78
C GLU A 1042 -5.59 3.99 -36.50
N ALA A 1043 -6.80 4.29 -36.02
CA ALA A 1043 -7.68 5.29 -36.62
C ALA A 1043 -7.05 6.69 -36.67
N LEU A 1044 -6.41 7.13 -35.58
CA LEU A 1044 -5.81 8.46 -35.47
C LEU A 1044 -4.50 8.60 -36.27
N PHE A 1045 -3.66 7.56 -36.28
CA PHE A 1045 -2.44 7.53 -37.11
C PHE A 1045 -2.80 7.47 -38.60
N TRP A 1046 -3.76 6.62 -38.99
CA TRP A 1046 -4.27 6.61 -40.35
C TRP A 1046 -4.82 7.98 -40.75
N SER A 1047 -5.58 8.64 -39.86
CA SER A 1047 -6.10 9.98 -40.09
C SER A 1047 -4.98 11.00 -40.34
N LYS A 1048 -3.91 10.96 -39.54
CA LYS A 1048 -2.70 11.79 -39.73
C LYS A 1048 -2.06 11.56 -41.10
N ASP A 1049 -2.01 10.32 -41.56
CA ASP A 1049 -1.41 9.96 -42.84
C ASP A 1049 -2.28 10.36 -44.03
N ARG A 1050 -3.58 10.64 -43.83
CA ARG A 1050 -4.47 11.18 -44.88
C ARG A 1050 -4.41 12.71 -44.99
N LEU A 1051 -3.97 13.39 -43.94
CA LEU A 1051 -3.84 14.85 -43.96
C LEU A 1051 -2.64 15.31 -44.78
N ARG A 1052 -2.82 16.38 -45.56
CA ARG A 1052 -1.68 17.10 -46.15
C ARG A 1052 -0.90 17.84 -45.05
N PRO A 1053 0.38 18.19 -45.26
CA PRO A 1053 1.10 19.09 -44.37
C PRO A 1053 0.30 20.38 -44.09
N GLY A 1054 0.10 20.69 -42.81
CA GLY A 1054 -0.70 21.83 -42.36
C GLY A 1054 -2.22 21.61 -42.30
N GLY A 1055 -2.73 20.44 -42.71
CA GLY A 1055 -4.12 20.02 -42.56
C GLY A 1055 -4.53 19.73 -41.12
N TRP A 1056 -5.84 19.62 -40.87
CA TRP A 1056 -6.43 19.54 -39.54
C TRP A 1056 -7.21 18.24 -39.32
N LEU A 1057 -7.01 17.61 -38.17
CA LEU A 1057 -7.96 16.67 -37.60
C LEU A 1057 -8.85 17.41 -36.62
N VAL A 1058 -10.16 17.21 -36.73
CA VAL A 1058 -11.17 17.75 -35.82
C VAL A 1058 -11.99 16.59 -35.30
N MET A 1059 -12.07 16.45 -33.98
CA MET A 1059 -12.93 15.46 -33.33
C MET A 1059 -13.87 16.08 -32.30
N ASP A 1060 -15.06 15.50 -32.14
CA ASP A 1060 -16.01 15.77 -31.06
C ASP A 1060 -16.68 14.44 -30.69
N ASP A 1061 -16.22 13.82 -29.61
CA ASP A 1061 -16.46 12.40 -29.37
C ASP A 1061 -16.52 12.00 -27.89
N TYR A 1062 -17.05 10.80 -27.64
CA TYR A 1062 -16.99 10.16 -26.33
C TYR A 1062 -15.57 9.65 -26.09
N VAL A 1063 -14.94 10.12 -25.02
CA VAL A 1063 -13.55 9.79 -24.61
C VAL A 1063 -13.50 9.18 -23.21
N GLY A 1064 -14.66 8.80 -22.67
CA GLY A 1064 -14.76 8.14 -21.38
C GLY A 1064 -14.34 6.66 -21.43
N ALA A 1065 -14.55 5.96 -20.31
CA ALA A 1065 -14.11 4.58 -20.13
C ALA A 1065 -14.63 3.64 -21.22
N THR A 1066 -13.73 2.81 -21.75
CA THR A 1066 -14.04 1.77 -22.73
C THR A 1066 -15.21 0.90 -22.27
N ARG A 1067 -16.15 0.66 -23.19
CA ARG A 1067 -17.42 -0.04 -22.99
C ARG A 1067 -18.25 0.54 -21.84
N PHE A 1068 -18.26 1.85 -21.68
CA PHE A 1068 -18.99 2.54 -20.61
C PHE A 1068 -18.68 1.96 -19.21
N GLN A 1069 -17.48 1.40 -19.01
CA GLN A 1069 -17.06 0.85 -17.72
C GLN A 1069 -16.55 1.98 -16.81
N TRP A 1070 -17.43 2.96 -16.57
CA TRP A 1070 -17.12 4.20 -15.86
C TRP A 1070 -16.47 3.94 -14.48
N PRO A 1071 -15.50 4.76 -14.03
CA PRO A 1071 -14.94 4.66 -12.69
C PRO A 1071 -15.99 4.84 -11.59
N ASP A 1072 -15.76 4.25 -10.41
CA ASP A 1072 -16.71 4.36 -9.28
C ASP A 1072 -16.96 5.82 -8.87
N ALA A 1073 -15.93 6.68 -9.00
CA ALA A 1073 -16.06 8.11 -8.68
C ALA A 1073 -17.12 8.80 -9.56
N GLN A 1074 -17.14 8.54 -10.87
CA GLN A 1074 -18.13 9.12 -11.78
C GLN A 1074 -19.54 8.57 -11.49
N LEU A 1075 -19.65 7.28 -11.17
CA LEU A 1075 -20.93 6.67 -10.77
C LEU A 1075 -21.45 7.22 -9.46
N GLU A 1076 -20.57 7.45 -8.49
CA GLU A 1076 -20.92 8.04 -7.19
C GLU A 1076 -21.36 9.49 -7.35
N ILE A 1077 -20.64 10.29 -8.14
CA ILE A 1077 -21.02 11.67 -8.47
C ILE A 1077 -22.41 11.67 -9.12
N ALA A 1078 -22.61 10.86 -10.17
CA ALA A 1078 -23.89 10.78 -10.88
C ALA A 1078 -25.03 10.33 -9.96
N SER A 1079 -24.77 9.36 -9.06
CA SER A 1079 -25.76 8.87 -8.10
C SER A 1079 -26.11 9.91 -7.03
N ARG A 1080 -25.12 10.68 -6.55
CA ARG A 1080 -25.34 11.78 -5.60
C ARG A 1080 -26.15 12.91 -6.24
N ILE A 1081 -25.84 13.27 -7.49
CA ILE A 1081 -26.62 14.24 -8.25
C ILE A 1081 -28.07 13.77 -8.34
N ARG A 1082 -28.32 12.52 -8.77
CA ARG A 1082 -29.69 11.95 -8.77
C ARG A 1082 -30.35 11.99 -7.41
N GLY A 1083 -29.62 11.68 -6.34
CA GLY A 1083 -30.14 11.73 -4.97
C GLY A 1083 -30.53 13.12 -4.50
N SER A 1084 -29.98 14.17 -5.13
CA SER A 1084 -30.32 15.58 -4.84
C SER A 1084 -31.46 16.13 -5.71
N LEU A 1085 -31.85 15.44 -6.79
CA LEU A 1085 -32.92 15.92 -7.67
C LEU A 1085 -34.29 15.77 -7.01
N PRO A 1086 -35.21 16.75 -7.21
CA PRO A 1086 -36.61 16.59 -6.84
C PRO A 1086 -37.22 15.31 -7.42
N GLU A 1087 -38.04 14.60 -6.62
CA GLU A 1087 -38.65 13.32 -7.02
C GLU A 1087 -39.40 13.40 -8.36
N ARG A 1088 -40.02 14.55 -8.66
CA ARG A 1088 -40.70 14.76 -9.96
C ARG A 1088 -39.78 14.60 -11.17
N LEU A 1089 -38.50 14.98 -11.04
CA LEU A 1089 -37.51 14.87 -12.10
C LEU A 1089 -36.99 13.44 -12.25
N LEU A 1090 -37.12 12.61 -11.21
CA LEU A 1090 -36.70 11.21 -11.21
C LEU A 1090 -37.77 10.25 -11.73
N ARG A 1091 -38.95 10.72 -12.17
CA ARG A 1091 -39.95 9.83 -12.78
C ARG A 1091 -39.46 9.30 -14.11
N ASP A 1092 -39.73 8.04 -14.45
CA ASP A 1092 -39.40 7.51 -15.79
C ASP A 1092 -40.31 8.20 -16.83
N PRO A 1093 -39.77 8.98 -17.78
CA PRO A 1093 -40.55 9.61 -18.84
C PRO A 1093 -41.41 8.64 -19.67
N ALA A 1094 -41.03 7.35 -19.75
CA ALA A 1094 -41.84 6.34 -20.44
C ALA A 1094 -42.92 5.72 -19.52
N HIS A 1095 -42.71 5.76 -18.21
CA HIS A 1095 -43.62 5.20 -17.21
C HIS A 1095 -43.71 6.13 -15.99
N PRO A 1096 -44.47 7.25 -16.07
CA PRO A 1096 -44.44 8.30 -15.03
C PRO A 1096 -44.83 7.86 -13.62
N GLN A 1097 -45.46 6.68 -13.49
CA GLN A 1097 -45.79 6.03 -12.23
C GLN A 1097 -44.58 5.37 -11.53
N ARG A 1098 -43.45 5.22 -12.23
CA ARG A 1098 -42.21 4.61 -11.74
C ARG A 1098 -41.14 5.68 -11.59
N SER A 1099 -40.28 5.53 -10.58
CA SER A 1099 -39.08 6.35 -10.43
C SER A 1099 -37.86 5.63 -11.00
N CYS A 1100 -37.01 6.36 -11.71
CA CYS A 1100 -35.67 5.95 -12.08
C CYS A 1100 -34.83 5.72 -10.82
N ALA A 1101 -33.88 4.79 -10.90
CA ALA A 1101 -32.98 4.51 -9.80
C ALA A 1101 -32.08 5.72 -9.51
N VAL A 1102 -31.94 6.04 -8.22
CA VAL A 1102 -30.96 7.03 -7.74
C VAL A 1102 -29.54 6.52 -7.95
N ALA A 1103 -29.30 5.23 -7.70
CA ALA A 1103 -28.01 4.61 -7.96
C ALA A 1103 -27.78 4.42 -9.46
N VAL A 1104 -26.76 5.09 -9.99
CA VAL A 1104 -26.26 4.91 -11.36
C VAL A 1104 -25.25 3.76 -11.35
N THR A 1105 -25.41 2.80 -12.25
CA THR A 1105 -24.60 1.58 -12.30
C THR A 1105 -24.05 1.33 -13.70
N ARG A 1106 -23.02 0.48 -13.80
CA ARG A 1106 -22.41 0.13 -15.09
C ARG A 1106 -23.34 -0.77 -15.90
N PRO A 1107 -23.43 -0.59 -17.22
CA PRO A 1107 -24.03 -1.60 -18.08
C PRO A 1107 -23.21 -2.89 -18.04
N PRO A 1108 -23.85 -4.08 -17.97
CA PRO A 1108 -23.13 -5.36 -18.06
C PRO A 1108 -22.39 -5.48 -19.39
N LEU A 1109 -21.10 -5.83 -19.35
CA LEU A 1109 -20.26 -5.92 -20.55
C LEU A 1109 -20.81 -6.89 -21.60
N ALA A 1110 -21.29 -8.06 -21.16
CA ALA A 1110 -21.92 -9.05 -22.05
C ALA A 1110 -23.13 -8.47 -22.79
N ARG A 1111 -23.92 -7.61 -22.14
CA ARG A 1111 -25.06 -6.93 -22.76
C ARG A 1111 -24.62 -5.90 -23.79
N MET A 1112 -23.55 -5.16 -23.51
CA MET A 1112 -23.00 -4.20 -24.46
C MET A 1112 -22.49 -4.88 -25.72
N LEU A 1113 -21.62 -5.89 -25.56
CA LEU A 1113 -21.07 -6.65 -26.69
C LEU A 1113 -22.14 -7.34 -27.52
N ALA A 1114 -23.23 -7.81 -26.87
CA ALA A 1114 -24.36 -8.41 -27.57
C ALA A 1114 -25.28 -7.38 -28.27
N THR A 1115 -25.28 -6.12 -27.80
CA THR A 1115 -26.13 -5.05 -28.37
C THR A 1115 -25.42 -4.36 -29.54
N ASP A 1116 -24.23 -3.80 -29.29
CA ASP A 1116 -23.36 -3.22 -30.30
C ASP A 1116 -21.88 -3.48 -29.88
N PRO A 1117 -21.18 -4.40 -30.58
CA PRO A 1117 -19.80 -4.74 -30.28
C PRO A 1117 -18.81 -3.62 -30.65
N THR A 1118 -19.25 -2.51 -31.24
CA THR A 1118 -18.41 -1.35 -31.55
C THR A 1118 -18.59 -0.22 -30.55
N GLU A 1119 -19.68 -0.18 -29.78
CA GLU A 1119 -19.97 0.91 -28.84
C GLU A 1119 -18.87 1.10 -27.78
N ALA A 1120 -18.24 2.28 -27.77
CA ALA A 1120 -17.12 2.67 -26.89
C ALA A 1120 -15.99 1.62 -26.87
N ALA A 1121 -15.59 1.09 -28.03
CA ALA A 1121 -14.73 -0.08 -28.11
C ALA A 1121 -13.31 0.09 -27.59
N ASP A 1122 -12.74 1.26 -27.81
CA ASP A 1122 -11.39 1.63 -27.40
C ASP A 1122 -11.33 3.11 -26.98
N SER A 1123 -12.42 3.61 -26.39
CA SER A 1123 -12.65 5.04 -26.19
C SER A 1123 -11.69 5.69 -25.18
N ASP A 1124 -11.20 4.93 -24.20
CA ASP A 1124 -10.20 5.42 -23.23
C ASP A 1124 -8.82 5.68 -23.84
N ASN A 1125 -8.54 5.11 -25.01
CA ASN A 1125 -7.27 5.30 -25.74
C ASN A 1125 -7.32 6.44 -26.77
N ILE A 1126 -8.49 7.05 -27.01
CA ILE A 1126 -8.63 8.15 -27.99
C ILE A 1126 -7.71 9.33 -27.66
N LEU A 1127 -7.76 9.84 -26.42
CA LEU A 1127 -6.95 11.01 -26.04
C LEU A 1127 -5.44 10.71 -25.99
N PRO A 1128 -4.98 9.60 -25.38
CA PRO A 1128 -3.57 9.19 -25.46
C PRO A 1128 -3.08 9.05 -26.90
N ALA A 1129 -3.82 8.36 -27.75
CA ALA A 1129 -3.45 8.16 -29.15
C ALA A 1129 -3.48 9.47 -29.95
N LEU A 1130 -4.38 10.40 -29.63
CA LEU A 1130 -4.44 11.71 -30.26
C LEU A 1130 -3.18 12.52 -29.95
N MET A 1131 -2.75 12.54 -28.68
CA MET A 1131 -1.52 13.22 -28.28
C MET A 1131 -0.28 12.55 -28.88
N GLU A 1132 -0.29 11.23 -29.05
CA GLU A 1132 0.80 10.50 -29.70
C GLU A 1132 0.89 10.84 -31.20
N ALA A 1133 -0.24 10.77 -31.92
CA ALA A 1133 -0.29 11.10 -33.33
C ALA A 1133 -0.02 12.60 -33.58
N PHE A 1134 -0.51 13.47 -32.69
CA PHE A 1134 -0.41 14.92 -32.79
C PHE A 1134 0.02 15.54 -31.44
N PRO A 1135 1.33 15.63 -31.16
CA PRO A 1135 1.87 16.16 -29.89
C PRO A 1135 1.50 17.62 -29.53
N GLY A 1136 0.81 18.34 -30.42
CA GLY A 1136 0.31 19.70 -30.20
C GLY A 1136 -1.22 19.83 -30.34
N ALA A 1137 -1.96 18.72 -30.24
CA ALA A 1137 -3.42 18.73 -30.32
C ALA A 1137 -4.04 19.52 -29.15
N GLN A 1138 -4.97 20.42 -29.46
CA GLN A 1138 -5.74 21.15 -28.46
C GLN A 1138 -6.98 20.34 -28.11
N THR A 1139 -7.19 20.04 -26.83
CA THR A 1139 -8.36 19.30 -26.35
C THR A 1139 -9.18 20.18 -25.42
N LEU A 1140 -10.49 20.22 -25.64
CA LEU A 1140 -11.49 20.88 -24.81
C LEU A 1140 -12.39 19.80 -24.21
N PHE A 1141 -12.36 19.65 -22.89
CA PHE A 1141 -13.25 18.73 -22.20
C PHE A 1141 -14.63 19.35 -22.05
N THR A 1142 -15.65 18.65 -22.53
CA THR A 1142 -17.03 19.16 -22.56
C THR A 1142 -17.90 18.60 -21.44
N GLY A 1143 -17.36 17.72 -20.59
CA GLY A 1143 -18.06 17.14 -19.44
C GLY A 1143 -18.75 15.82 -19.77
N GLY A 1144 -19.95 15.63 -19.23
CA GLY A 1144 -20.83 14.51 -19.53
C GLY A 1144 -21.09 13.57 -18.36
N VAL A 1145 -20.39 13.74 -17.23
CA VAL A 1145 -20.71 12.99 -16.01
C VAL A 1145 -22.11 13.36 -15.52
N VAL A 1146 -22.53 14.60 -15.72
CA VAL A 1146 -23.87 15.07 -15.37
C VAL A 1146 -24.83 14.92 -16.55
N TYR A 1147 -24.64 15.68 -17.63
CA TYR A 1147 -25.67 15.75 -18.68
C TYR A 1147 -25.86 14.42 -19.45
N SER A 1148 -24.81 13.59 -19.54
CA SER A 1148 -24.87 12.33 -20.28
C SER A 1148 -24.97 11.09 -19.40
N LEU A 1149 -24.40 11.07 -18.19
CA LEU A 1149 -24.44 9.90 -17.31
C LEU A 1149 -25.51 10.04 -16.22
N ALA A 1150 -25.53 11.14 -15.47
CA ALA A 1150 -26.53 11.34 -14.42
C ALA A 1150 -27.94 11.56 -15.00
N LEU A 1151 -28.06 12.38 -16.06
CA LEU A 1151 -29.36 12.88 -16.53
C LEU A 1151 -29.94 12.14 -17.76
N GLN A 1152 -29.23 11.17 -18.36
CA GLN A 1152 -29.58 10.60 -19.67
C GLN A 1152 -31.03 10.17 -19.85
N ASP A 1153 -31.59 9.52 -18.83
CA ASP A 1153 -32.93 8.94 -18.78
C ASP A 1153 -33.95 9.86 -18.10
N VAL A 1154 -33.53 10.93 -17.42
CA VAL A 1154 -34.41 11.84 -16.68
C VAL A 1154 -34.49 13.25 -17.27
N ILE A 1155 -33.62 13.58 -18.22
CA ILE A 1155 -33.53 14.93 -18.80
C ILE A 1155 -34.83 15.39 -19.46
N ALA A 1156 -35.65 14.46 -19.95
CA ALA A 1156 -36.97 14.77 -20.52
C ALA A 1156 -37.98 15.35 -19.50
N ASN A 1157 -37.69 15.28 -18.20
CA ASN A 1157 -38.54 15.83 -17.15
C ASN A 1157 -38.19 17.28 -16.78
N PHE A 1158 -37.08 17.83 -17.28
CA PHE A 1158 -36.66 19.20 -17.00
C PHE A 1158 -37.53 20.19 -17.78
N ASP A 1159 -38.10 21.17 -17.08
CA ASP A 1159 -38.85 22.27 -17.68
C ASP A 1159 -37.91 23.44 -18.01
N ASP A 1160 -37.92 23.89 -19.27
CA ASP A 1160 -37.03 24.92 -19.79
C ASP A 1160 -37.14 26.28 -19.06
N VAL A 1161 -38.18 26.51 -18.27
CA VAL A 1161 -38.38 27.75 -17.50
C VAL A 1161 -38.22 27.50 -16.02
N LYS A 1162 -38.90 26.48 -15.46
CA LYS A 1162 -38.92 26.22 -14.02
C LYS A 1162 -37.62 25.61 -13.50
N ASP A 1163 -36.96 24.81 -14.33
CA ASP A 1163 -35.74 24.08 -13.96
C ASP A 1163 -34.47 24.72 -14.56
N ALA A 1164 -34.61 25.85 -15.26
CA ALA A 1164 -33.50 26.49 -15.96
C ALA A 1164 -32.29 26.78 -15.05
N ALA A 1165 -32.54 27.32 -13.85
CA ALA A 1165 -31.48 27.63 -12.89
C ALA A 1165 -30.79 26.34 -12.38
N LEU A 1166 -31.56 25.33 -12.02
CA LEU A 1166 -31.03 24.04 -11.57
C LEU A 1166 -30.21 23.36 -12.67
N LEU A 1167 -30.72 23.32 -13.90
CA LEU A 1167 -30.01 22.72 -15.02
C LEU A 1167 -28.73 23.50 -15.34
N GLN A 1168 -28.75 24.83 -15.25
CA GLN A 1168 -27.56 25.65 -15.43
C GLN A 1168 -26.50 25.36 -14.36
N GLU A 1169 -26.87 25.28 -13.08
CA GLU A 1169 -25.97 24.92 -11.99
C GLU A 1169 -25.36 23.51 -12.18
N LEU A 1170 -26.19 22.55 -12.63
CA LEU A 1170 -25.74 21.19 -12.92
C LEU A 1170 -24.74 21.13 -14.09
N LEU A 1171 -24.92 21.97 -15.11
CA LEU A 1171 -24.02 22.06 -16.25
C LEU A 1171 -22.70 22.77 -15.89
N GLU A 1172 -22.76 23.83 -15.08
CA GLU A 1172 -21.57 24.49 -14.54
C GLU A 1172 -20.77 23.54 -13.64
N TYR A 1173 -21.46 22.71 -12.85
CA TYR A 1173 -20.83 21.65 -12.08
C TYR A 1173 -20.17 20.59 -12.97
N ASP A 1174 -20.83 20.15 -14.05
CA ASP A 1174 -20.25 19.21 -15.02
C ASP A 1174 -18.99 19.77 -15.70
N ALA A 1175 -19.00 21.06 -16.05
CA ALA A 1175 -17.83 21.74 -16.60
C ALA A 1175 -16.67 21.84 -15.58
N ALA A 1176 -16.96 22.12 -14.31
CA ALA A 1176 -15.96 22.12 -13.25
C ALA A 1176 -15.36 20.73 -13.00
N LEU A 1177 -16.19 19.68 -13.07
CA LEU A 1177 -15.74 18.28 -13.02
C LEU A 1177 -14.81 17.94 -14.20
N ALA A 1178 -15.14 18.42 -15.40
CA ALA A 1178 -14.31 18.21 -16.59
C ALA A 1178 -12.90 18.80 -16.42
N VAL A 1179 -12.76 19.98 -15.81
CA VAL A 1179 -11.46 20.60 -15.48
C VAL A 1179 -10.64 19.74 -14.50
N GLN A 1180 -11.31 18.98 -13.64
CA GLN A 1180 -10.68 18.05 -12.68
C GLN A 1180 -10.41 16.66 -13.30
N GLY A 1181 -10.53 16.51 -14.62
CA GLY A 1181 -10.32 15.26 -15.34
C GLY A 1181 -11.50 14.28 -15.26
N GLN A 1182 -12.64 14.70 -14.70
CA GLN A 1182 -13.88 13.91 -14.69
C GLN A 1182 -14.72 14.26 -15.91
N THR A 1183 -14.38 13.71 -17.08
CA THR A 1183 -15.10 13.98 -18.34
C THR A 1183 -15.47 12.67 -19.05
N LEU A 1184 -16.52 12.73 -19.86
CA LEU A 1184 -16.94 11.64 -20.76
C LEU A 1184 -16.83 12.05 -22.24
N TYR A 1185 -16.86 13.35 -22.54
CA TYR A 1185 -16.78 13.89 -23.89
C TYR A 1185 -15.65 14.90 -24.01
N ALA A 1186 -15.08 14.97 -25.21
CA ALA A 1186 -14.08 15.97 -25.54
C ALA A 1186 -14.16 16.36 -27.02
N CYS A 1187 -13.87 17.63 -27.28
CA CYS A 1187 -13.61 18.14 -28.60
C CYS A 1187 -12.11 18.38 -28.75
N ALA A 1188 -11.50 17.94 -29.87
CA ALA A 1188 -10.09 18.17 -30.10
C ALA A 1188 -9.77 18.64 -31.52
N PHE A 1189 -8.71 19.45 -31.62
CA PHE A 1189 -8.26 20.09 -32.84
C PHE A 1189 -6.75 19.89 -32.97
N ALA A 1190 -6.33 19.19 -34.02
CA ALA A 1190 -4.95 18.80 -34.20
C ALA A 1190 -4.45 19.15 -35.60
N ARG A 1191 -3.31 19.83 -35.69
CA ARG A 1191 -2.72 20.22 -36.98
C ARG A 1191 -1.55 19.30 -37.32
N LYS A 1192 -1.52 18.77 -38.55
CA LYS A 1192 -0.35 18.04 -39.06
C LYS A 1192 0.80 19.02 -39.28
N GLN A 1193 1.90 18.86 -38.55
CA GLN A 1193 3.10 19.68 -38.75
C GLN A 1193 3.72 19.42 -40.13
N ALA A 1194 4.24 20.46 -40.76
CA ALA A 1194 5.09 20.29 -41.94
C ALA A 1194 6.40 19.63 -41.50
N ALA A 1195 6.91 18.68 -42.30
CA ALA A 1195 8.21 18.09 -42.04
C ALA A 1195 9.26 19.21 -42.00
N SER A 1196 9.83 19.48 -40.83
CA SER A 1196 10.95 20.41 -40.69
C SER A 1196 12.13 19.82 -41.44
N GLY A 1197 12.54 20.46 -42.53
CA GLY A 1197 13.86 20.26 -43.09
C GLY A 1197 14.90 20.47 -41.99
N ALA A 1198 15.90 19.59 -41.93
CA ALA A 1198 16.99 19.66 -40.95
C ALA A 1198 17.57 21.09 -40.89
N PRO A 1199 17.86 21.63 -39.68
CA PRO A 1199 18.69 22.81 -39.58
C PRO A 1199 20.12 22.43 -39.97
N GLY A 1200 20.70 23.16 -40.92
CA GLY A 1200 22.08 23.03 -41.38
C GLY A 1200 23.12 23.57 -40.41
#